data_AF-A0A3B8WSE4-F1
#
_entry.id   AF-A0A3B8WSE4-F1
#
_cell.length_a   1.000
_cell.length_b   1.000
_cell.length_c   1.000
_cell.angle_alpha   90.00
_cell.angle_beta   90.00
_cell.angle_gamma   90.00
#
_symmetry.space_group_name_H-M   'P 1'
#
loop_
_entity.id
_entity.type
_entity.pdbx_description
1 polymer ?
#
loop_
_entity_poly.entity_id
_entity_poly.type
_entity_poly.pdbx_seq_one_letter_code
_entity_poly.pdbx_strand_id
1 'polypeptide(L)'
;EVTVLVQNPVSSYGSFLSAGEKSCIVGFGFEVEFTLNTESYIFEGFEAVSKNDTSLSRADCVQFTLNSSDADVKKGIYKIKIRVLNETDDILIRPVCTLLPKISSISPTLEANGCNQDSAITITFNKNMNPESFKNSNGKITGLSITNGDDEDLSAYFDEPYFDSDNKTLVIRPLCYADNPKFLLSPDESKSSLNIKVNYTFVDVKDEDGLSFTENGTHNYKINKNFDKQEEVTVLVQNPVSSYGSFLSAGEKSCIVGFGFEIEFTLNKEAYIFQGFEAVSQNNVLDESFVSFENRQYDDETGIYRAKVRVLKAASDILIRPKCTLIENAEVTITKSEKGTDNISPADGTKVQSFIKREYTISFSPDDDYEFIRWELYDINTGEEIPNETYVTIAEPYESETSYKVTQVPDTGIELALRPIVTRRPQILSGTPANSNAGSLKDSTIQVIFNHDMSPNSIYYTKSEINSLKNNGIDYSQFLPALAEDELTGNLQNHYGYKADDGEVHFKNIVIKDNRTNGNLLEYFNAPSFETSKILSIPVKNGKDFPSYTQIYVCIEKEFFFEEDSVQVTLSSYKDWVYWVTDETDTSAPVLIKYNGSDFSVSKDNSSSAWESTASASFTLSDIPNFNFITNNKIYLKMALQDTGCGPSPKFKMILTKKGNSSYKVSDNFSYSYTLPYTDVSGTIAYYDGEIDLDSFDGGDDKSFEEGVYGATFEFTDQSGNKIENPSDSKAFYFAYDKTAPKNLDFAVTNGTSEDEYKLSWTNATDSDFSKSVVTIKPSDGEDTYYATTGTSQTINLEAGNNLEAGKSYKITVTSYDYAGNNSTYTYNRFLTGLSVSGTPASALYYVGDRLDTSGLTVTATYSDRTTKTVTCFTVAAFSEVNLGTEPEDTISYTEDGVTKTAKPSGTFYVASSGAKPTEKPVKLTDYSGTLSGGTYYKFGDFPQTIAKGTVTFSDAPVYKGWYLGSDGYFYEKCTENANHNNYTYSDNTTVAQASANSEKYFKVEPIVWRALTTTFDHDANGTGDKILLLSESELTDVLYYGSTSSRTLNGVSIYANNYKYSNIRAYLNGTANQFVTDGGTSNSYTIDWSDKGFLQSAFTRTAQDLIAKTIVDNSAASMKDADNNLEVSTSYACDNTKDKIFLLSEKEATTVAYGFTTYDAHGTGNSRIRVTTDYAKANHAYQDTTTAGYGGYWVLRSPYYDGTRRSACLVLYDGYAKTGSSVAYESWGVVPALCISAQ
;
A
#
# COMPACT_ATOMS: atom_id res chain seq x y z
N GLU A 1 -62.97 27.31 -17.91
CA GLU A 1 -62.51 25.90 -18.07
C GLU A 1 -61.02 25.94 -17.83
N VAL A 2 -60.50 25.00 -17.04
CA VAL A 2 -59.18 25.10 -16.41
C VAL A 2 -58.28 23.98 -16.91
N THR A 3 -57.05 24.33 -17.27
CA THR A 3 -56.05 23.38 -17.78
C THR A 3 -55.10 22.95 -16.68
N VAL A 4 -55.20 21.70 -16.24
CA VAL A 4 -54.31 21.10 -15.23
C VAL A 4 -53.20 20.30 -15.93
N LEU A 5 -51.93 20.54 -15.60
CA LEU A 5 -50.82 19.75 -16.10
C LEU A 5 -50.54 18.58 -15.15
N VAL A 6 -50.60 17.34 -15.65
CA VAL A 6 -50.17 16.14 -14.92
C VAL A 6 -48.82 15.72 -15.47
N GLN A 7 -47.74 15.95 -14.74
CA GLN A 7 -46.37 15.76 -15.25
C GLN A 7 -45.75 14.46 -14.74
N ASN A 8 -45.08 13.72 -15.62
CA ASN A 8 -44.26 12.59 -15.19
C ASN A 8 -43.07 13.05 -14.33
N PRO A 9 -42.61 12.23 -13.37
CA PRO A 9 -41.35 12.42 -12.66
C PRO A 9 -40.17 12.72 -13.60
N VAL A 10 -39.21 13.50 -13.10
CA VAL A 10 -37.93 13.79 -13.77
C VAL A 10 -36.90 12.66 -13.52
N SER A 11 -37.23 11.69 -12.67
CA SER A 11 -36.35 10.60 -12.22
C SER A 11 -37.06 9.25 -12.21
N SER A 12 -36.29 8.16 -12.10
CA SER A 12 -36.67 6.77 -12.36
C SER A 12 -37.64 6.12 -11.37
N TYR A 13 -38.36 6.90 -10.56
CA TYR A 13 -39.24 6.37 -9.51
C TYR A 13 -40.65 6.00 -9.98
N GLY A 14 -41.12 6.45 -11.15
CA GLY A 14 -42.44 6.07 -11.65
C GLY A 14 -42.93 6.87 -12.84
N SER A 15 -44.14 6.56 -13.32
CA SER A 15 -44.79 7.31 -14.41
C SER A 15 -46.31 7.29 -14.32
N PHE A 16 -46.97 8.33 -14.81
CA PHE A 16 -48.42 8.35 -15.02
C PHE A 16 -48.77 7.66 -16.34
N LEU A 17 -49.77 6.77 -16.31
CA LEU A 17 -50.36 6.12 -17.48
C LEU A 17 -50.99 7.14 -18.45
N SER A 18 -51.36 8.33 -17.96
CA SER A 18 -52.07 9.37 -18.71
C SER A 18 -51.58 10.79 -18.41
N ALA A 19 -50.26 11.02 -18.43
CA ALA A 19 -49.63 12.34 -18.29
C ALA A 19 -50.11 13.40 -19.33
N GLY A 20 -49.64 14.63 -19.18
CA GLY A 20 -49.93 15.78 -20.05
C GLY A 20 -51.05 16.68 -19.50
N GLU A 21 -51.42 17.72 -20.26
CA GLU A 21 -52.49 18.63 -19.88
C GLU A 21 -53.89 17.99 -19.93
N LYS A 22 -54.75 18.37 -18.99
CA LYS A 22 -56.13 17.93 -18.81
C LYS A 22 -57.04 19.15 -18.62
N SER A 23 -57.92 19.40 -19.57
CA SER A 23 -58.97 20.41 -19.41
C SER A 23 -60.06 19.90 -18.46
N CYS A 24 -60.47 20.72 -17.49
CA CYS A 24 -61.52 20.37 -16.54
C CYS A 24 -62.41 21.59 -16.22
N ILE A 25 -63.67 21.33 -15.87
CA ILE A 25 -64.60 22.38 -15.41
C ILE A 25 -64.50 22.47 -13.89
N VAL A 26 -64.37 23.69 -13.36
CA VAL A 26 -64.32 23.95 -11.91
C VAL A 26 -65.54 23.34 -11.22
N GLY A 27 -65.31 22.61 -10.13
CA GLY A 27 -66.31 21.81 -9.41
C GLY A 27 -66.43 20.35 -9.88
N PHE A 28 -65.85 19.99 -11.03
CA PHE A 28 -65.77 18.61 -11.57
C PHE A 28 -64.35 18.04 -11.42
N GLY A 29 -64.16 16.79 -11.86
CA GLY A 29 -62.88 16.10 -11.75
C GLY A 29 -62.72 14.94 -12.72
N PHE A 30 -61.46 14.57 -12.94
CA PHE A 30 -60.99 13.50 -13.83
C PHE A 30 -60.17 12.46 -13.04
N GLU A 31 -59.80 11.35 -13.68
CA GLU A 31 -59.01 10.29 -13.04
C GLU A 31 -57.68 10.07 -13.78
N VAL A 32 -56.63 9.76 -13.00
CA VAL A 32 -55.29 9.41 -13.47
C VAL A 32 -54.79 8.17 -12.75
N GLU A 33 -53.84 7.47 -13.37
CA GLU A 33 -53.16 6.31 -12.78
C GLU A 33 -51.64 6.54 -12.83
N PHE A 34 -50.96 6.21 -11.73
CA PHE A 34 -49.52 6.37 -11.52
C PHE A 34 -48.91 5.05 -11.06
N THR A 35 -47.79 4.64 -11.67
CA THR A 35 -47.08 3.41 -11.35
C THR A 35 -45.70 3.72 -10.80
N LEU A 36 -45.39 3.20 -9.61
CA LEU A 36 -44.16 3.41 -8.85
C LEU A 36 -43.17 2.25 -9.01
N ASN A 37 -41.87 2.55 -9.06
CA ASN A 37 -40.80 1.59 -8.79
C ASN A 37 -40.68 1.32 -7.29
N THR A 38 -41.42 0.32 -6.80
CA THR A 38 -41.46 -0.09 -5.39
C THR A 38 -40.17 -0.71 -4.86
N GLU A 39 -39.18 -1.01 -5.70
CA GLU A 39 -37.88 -1.54 -5.28
C GLU A 39 -36.87 -0.45 -4.88
N SER A 40 -37.20 0.83 -5.08
CA SER A 40 -36.32 1.94 -4.68
C SER A 40 -37.05 3.18 -4.17
N TYR A 41 -38.38 3.20 -4.13
CA TYR A 41 -39.14 4.37 -3.68
C TYR A 41 -40.42 4.00 -2.92
N ILE A 42 -40.78 4.83 -1.95
CA ILE A 42 -42.10 4.86 -1.30
C ILE A 42 -42.92 5.99 -1.93
N PHE A 43 -44.22 5.77 -2.11
CA PHE A 43 -45.17 6.79 -2.54
C PHE A 43 -45.94 7.36 -1.33
N GLU A 44 -45.97 8.68 -1.18
CA GLU A 44 -46.55 9.36 -0.02
C GLU A 44 -47.86 10.09 -0.36
N GLY A 45 -48.00 10.60 -1.59
CA GLY A 45 -49.18 11.36 -1.99
C GLY A 45 -49.02 12.06 -3.34
N PHE A 46 -49.99 12.92 -3.66
CA PHE A 46 -49.89 13.87 -4.76
C PHE A 46 -49.96 15.27 -4.20
N GLU A 47 -49.14 16.16 -4.74
CA GLU A 47 -49.24 17.59 -4.49
C GLU A 47 -49.72 18.33 -5.74
N ALA A 48 -50.23 19.53 -5.50
CA ALA A 48 -50.52 20.50 -6.54
C ALA A 48 -49.72 21.78 -6.26
N VAL A 49 -49.01 22.24 -7.27
CA VAL A 49 -48.16 23.44 -7.24
C VAL A 49 -48.42 24.29 -8.50
N SER A 50 -47.86 25.48 -8.57
CA SER A 50 -47.88 26.30 -9.79
C SER A 50 -47.10 25.62 -10.92
N LYS A 51 -47.56 25.79 -12.17
CA LYS A 51 -46.80 25.38 -13.37
C LYS A 51 -45.58 26.28 -13.59
N ASN A 52 -45.66 27.52 -13.11
CA ASN A 52 -44.67 28.58 -13.36
C ASN A 52 -43.65 28.73 -12.22
N ASP A 53 -44.02 28.38 -10.99
CA ASP A 53 -43.16 28.41 -9.81
C ASP A 53 -43.50 27.25 -8.85
N THR A 54 -42.78 26.14 -8.96
CA THR A 54 -43.12 24.92 -8.20
C THR A 54 -42.95 25.02 -6.68
N SER A 55 -42.51 26.17 -6.14
CA SER A 55 -42.55 26.47 -4.71
C SER A 55 -43.94 26.94 -4.21
N LEU A 56 -44.79 27.44 -5.12
CA LEU A 56 -46.12 27.95 -4.79
C LEU A 56 -47.17 26.83 -4.84
N SER A 57 -47.68 26.43 -3.67
CA SER A 57 -48.75 25.44 -3.58
C SER A 57 -50.05 25.88 -4.28
N ARG A 58 -50.80 24.89 -4.76
CA ARG A 58 -52.15 24.95 -5.34
C ARG A 58 -53.08 23.92 -4.70
N ALA A 59 -52.78 23.48 -3.48
CA ALA A 59 -53.57 22.50 -2.73
C ALA A 59 -54.98 23.02 -2.31
N ASP A 60 -55.23 24.33 -2.44
CA ASP A 60 -56.55 24.94 -2.34
C ASP A 60 -57.36 24.83 -3.65
N CYS A 61 -56.67 24.70 -4.79
CA CYS A 61 -57.24 24.70 -6.13
C CYS A 61 -57.68 23.32 -6.61
N VAL A 62 -57.22 22.23 -5.97
CA VAL A 62 -57.65 20.85 -6.28
C VAL A 62 -57.90 20.00 -5.03
N GLN A 63 -58.74 18.98 -5.17
CA GLN A 63 -58.94 17.91 -4.20
C GLN A 63 -58.56 16.57 -4.81
N PHE A 64 -57.67 15.83 -4.15
CA PHE A 64 -57.33 14.46 -4.49
C PHE A 64 -58.28 13.47 -3.79
N THR A 65 -58.51 12.31 -4.39
CA THR A 65 -59.20 11.16 -3.78
C THR A 65 -58.60 9.88 -4.33
N LEU A 66 -58.05 9.04 -3.46
CA LEU A 66 -57.44 7.77 -3.86
C LEU A 66 -58.54 6.72 -4.11
N ASN A 67 -58.52 6.14 -5.32
CA ASN A 67 -59.47 5.14 -5.80
C ASN A 67 -58.80 3.76 -6.06
N SER A 68 -57.54 3.58 -5.67
CA SER A 68 -56.84 2.28 -5.74
C SER A 68 -57.53 1.21 -4.89
N SER A 69 -57.44 -0.05 -5.34
CA SER A 69 -57.60 -1.21 -4.44
C SER A 69 -56.28 -1.55 -3.76
N ASP A 70 -56.32 -2.28 -2.63
CA ASP A 70 -55.12 -2.79 -1.96
C ASP A 70 -54.23 -3.65 -2.89
N ALA A 71 -54.84 -4.30 -3.89
CA ALA A 71 -54.16 -5.11 -4.89
C ALA A 71 -53.52 -4.29 -6.03
N ASP A 72 -53.92 -3.02 -6.20
CA ASP A 72 -53.24 -2.05 -7.05
C ASP A 72 -52.05 -1.43 -6.29
N VAL A 73 -52.26 -0.99 -5.05
CA VAL A 73 -51.22 -0.39 -4.19
C VAL A 73 -50.03 -1.36 -4.01
N LYS A 74 -50.30 -2.65 -3.78
CA LYS A 74 -49.26 -3.70 -3.68
C LYS A 74 -48.47 -3.96 -4.97
N LYS A 75 -48.88 -3.38 -6.10
CA LYS A 75 -48.15 -3.40 -7.39
C LYS A 75 -47.52 -2.05 -7.73
N GLY A 76 -47.52 -1.10 -6.78
CA GLY A 76 -47.11 0.28 -7.01
C GLY A 76 -48.11 1.11 -7.82
N ILE A 77 -49.36 0.66 -7.99
CA ILE A 77 -50.36 1.31 -8.85
C ILE A 77 -51.32 2.18 -8.02
N TYR A 78 -51.29 3.48 -8.30
CA TYR A 78 -52.06 4.51 -7.62
C TYR A 78 -53.06 5.15 -8.57
N LYS A 79 -54.36 4.93 -8.34
CA LYS A 79 -55.48 5.48 -9.12
C LYS A 79 -56.11 6.63 -8.35
N ILE A 80 -56.19 7.81 -8.95
CA ILE A 80 -56.54 9.05 -8.23
C ILE A 80 -57.57 9.84 -9.01
N LYS A 81 -58.63 10.26 -8.32
CA LYS A 81 -59.57 11.27 -8.81
C LYS A 81 -59.08 12.65 -8.38
N ILE A 82 -58.89 13.53 -9.36
CA ILE A 82 -58.48 14.93 -9.20
C ILE A 82 -59.70 15.78 -9.48
N ARG A 83 -60.15 16.57 -8.49
CA ARG A 83 -61.27 17.50 -8.63
C ARG A 83 -60.76 18.94 -8.58
N VAL A 84 -61.10 19.77 -9.55
CA VAL A 84 -60.72 21.20 -9.56
C VAL A 84 -61.72 21.99 -8.69
N LEU A 85 -61.20 22.82 -7.79
CA LEU A 85 -61.99 23.58 -6.81
C LEU A 85 -62.08 25.08 -7.15
N ASN A 86 -60.97 25.68 -7.61
CA ASN A 86 -60.86 27.11 -7.94
C ASN A 86 -60.45 27.31 -9.42
N GLU A 87 -60.69 28.50 -9.97
CA GLU A 87 -60.36 28.83 -11.37
C GLU A 87 -58.94 29.42 -11.50
N THR A 88 -57.99 28.60 -11.96
CA THR A 88 -56.63 29.04 -12.35
C THR A 88 -55.97 28.01 -13.26
N ASP A 89 -55.46 28.42 -14.42
CA ASP A 89 -54.72 27.56 -15.38
C ASP A 89 -53.29 27.22 -14.93
N ASP A 90 -52.90 27.70 -13.75
CA ASP A 90 -51.58 27.54 -13.14
C ASP A 90 -51.58 26.41 -12.09
N ILE A 91 -51.94 25.20 -12.53
CA ILE A 91 -51.94 23.98 -11.70
C ILE A 91 -51.08 22.90 -12.36
N LEU A 92 -50.00 22.51 -11.69
CA LEU A 92 -49.15 21.36 -11.94
C LEU A 92 -49.42 20.31 -10.85
N ILE A 93 -49.64 19.06 -11.25
CA ILE A 93 -49.77 17.91 -10.35
C ILE A 93 -48.61 16.95 -10.59
N ARG A 94 -47.94 16.57 -9.50
CA ARG A 94 -46.87 15.57 -9.47
C ARG A 94 -47.01 14.65 -8.25
N PRO A 95 -46.55 13.39 -8.32
CA PRO A 95 -46.41 12.52 -7.16
C PRO A 95 -45.38 13.06 -6.17
N VAL A 96 -45.55 12.72 -4.90
CA VAL A 96 -44.54 12.85 -3.84
C VAL A 96 -44.05 11.43 -3.53
N CYS A 97 -42.78 11.19 -3.79
CA CYS A 97 -42.13 9.89 -3.60
C CYS A 97 -40.74 10.06 -2.97
N THR A 98 -40.42 9.20 -2.02
CA THR A 98 -39.18 9.29 -1.23
C THR A 98 -38.27 8.11 -1.56
N LEU A 99 -36.99 8.41 -1.83
CA LEU A 99 -35.96 7.43 -2.21
C LEU A 99 -35.63 6.52 -1.02
N LEU A 100 -35.73 5.21 -1.23
CA LEU A 100 -35.27 4.21 -0.27
C LEU A 100 -33.73 4.19 -0.20
N PRO A 101 -33.15 4.09 1.00
CA PRO A 101 -31.72 3.85 1.20
C PRO A 101 -31.32 2.45 0.72
N LYS A 102 -30.14 2.35 0.10
CA LYS A 102 -29.45 1.09 -0.27
C LYS A 102 -27.95 1.33 -0.47
N ILE A 103 -27.14 0.27 -0.37
CA ILE A 103 -25.73 0.33 -0.76
C ILE A 103 -25.62 0.57 -2.28
N SER A 104 -24.74 1.48 -2.69
CA SER A 104 -24.42 1.74 -4.10
C SER A 104 -23.13 1.06 -4.55
N SER A 105 -22.14 0.97 -3.66
CA SER A 105 -20.81 0.44 -3.98
C SER A 105 -20.00 0.11 -2.71
N ILE A 106 -19.05 -0.82 -2.85
CA ILE A 106 -18.07 -1.16 -1.81
C ILE A 106 -16.67 -1.24 -2.44
N SER A 107 -15.67 -0.68 -1.76
CA SER A 107 -14.26 -0.61 -2.18
C SER A 107 -13.34 -1.05 -1.01
N PRO A 108 -12.13 -1.61 -1.24
CA PRO A 108 -11.48 -1.91 -2.53
C PRO A 108 -12.19 -3.00 -3.34
N THR A 109 -11.99 -3.03 -4.65
CA THR A 109 -12.50 -4.12 -5.53
C THR A 109 -11.56 -5.34 -5.53
N LEU A 110 -12.04 -6.47 -6.06
CA LEU A 110 -11.24 -7.71 -6.12
C LEU A 110 -10.24 -7.69 -7.27
N GLU A 111 -9.00 -7.29 -6.99
CA GLU A 111 -7.89 -7.32 -7.95
C GLU A 111 -7.01 -8.57 -7.83
N ALA A 112 -6.45 -9.04 -8.95
CA ALA A 112 -5.61 -10.24 -9.01
C ALA A 112 -4.33 -10.14 -8.16
N ASN A 113 -3.67 -8.97 -8.22
CA ASN A 113 -2.45 -8.66 -7.46
C ASN A 113 -2.76 -8.23 -6.01
N GLY A 114 -3.98 -7.73 -5.76
CA GLY A 114 -4.40 -7.11 -4.50
C GLY A 114 -3.94 -5.66 -4.36
N CYS A 115 -4.72 -4.86 -3.61
CA CYS A 115 -4.39 -3.49 -3.24
C CYS A 115 -3.38 -3.44 -2.09
N ASN A 116 -2.83 -2.26 -1.76
CA ASN A 116 -1.95 -2.10 -0.60
C ASN A 116 -2.73 -2.38 0.70
N GLN A 117 -2.09 -2.97 1.72
CA GLN A 117 -2.78 -3.44 2.93
C GLN A 117 -3.29 -2.33 3.87
N ASP A 118 -2.88 -1.09 3.64
CA ASP A 118 -3.35 0.14 4.29
C ASP A 118 -4.53 0.81 3.57
N SER A 119 -5.07 0.19 2.50
CA SER A 119 -6.26 0.68 1.78
C SER A 119 -7.50 0.69 2.68
N ALA A 120 -8.16 1.83 2.80
CA ALA A 120 -9.43 1.95 3.53
C ALA A 120 -10.58 1.21 2.83
N ILE A 121 -11.43 0.57 3.62
CA ILE A 121 -12.71 0.01 3.16
C ILE A 121 -13.75 1.13 3.18
N THR A 122 -14.55 1.23 2.13
CA THR A 122 -15.63 2.22 2.01
C THR A 122 -16.90 1.54 1.55
N ILE A 123 -18.00 1.73 2.28
CA ILE A 123 -19.37 1.35 1.88
C ILE A 123 -20.12 2.64 1.59
N THR A 124 -20.47 2.89 0.32
CA THR A 124 -21.21 4.09 -0.09
C THR A 124 -22.69 3.75 -0.28
N PHE A 125 -23.56 4.66 0.13
CA PHE A 125 -25.02 4.57 0.01
C PHE A 125 -25.55 5.50 -1.07
N ASN A 126 -26.72 5.17 -1.63
CA ASN A 126 -27.37 5.97 -2.68
C ASN A 126 -27.94 7.32 -2.19
N LYS A 127 -27.96 7.59 -0.88
CA LYS A 127 -28.42 8.82 -0.24
C LYS A 127 -27.73 8.99 1.12
N ASN A 128 -27.85 10.17 1.73
CA ASN A 128 -27.33 10.44 3.07
C ASN A 128 -27.97 9.51 4.09
N MET A 129 -27.14 8.85 4.90
CA MET A 129 -27.60 8.01 6.01
C MET A 129 -27.64 8.80 7.33
N ASN A 130 -28.38 8.33 8.33
CA ASN A 130 -28.36 8.91 9.68
C ASN A 130 -27.35 8.14 10.55
N PRO A 131 -26.17 8.71 10.89
CA PRO A 131 -25.11 7.97 11.57
C PRO A 131 -25.50 7.45 12.97
N GLU A 132 -26.45 8.08 13.66
CA GLU A 132 -26.92 7.63 14.97
C GLU A 132 -27.73 6.33 14.89
N SER A 133 -28.37 6.06 13.75
CA SER A 133 -29.17 4.84 13.56
C SER A 133 -28.33 3.57 13.39
N PHE A 134 -27.06 3.71 13.02
CA PHE A 134 -26.10 2.59 12.90
C PHE A 134 -25.45 2.24 14.24
N LYS A 135 -25.62 3.08 15.26
CA LYS A 135 -24.94 2.97 16.55
C LYS A 135 -25.74 2.16 17.55
N ASN A 136 -25.01 1.36 18.35
CA ASN A 136 -25.58 0.72 19.54
C ASN A 136 -25.70 1.70 20.71
N SER A 137 -26.19 1.21 21.87
CA SER A 137 -26.34 1.98 23.11
C SER A 137 -25.06 2.65 23.63
N ASN A 138 -23.89 2.25 23.14
CA ASN A 138 -22.58 2.72 23.57
C ASN A 138 -21.98 3.70 22.55
N GLY A 139 -22.72 4.08 21.49
CA GLY A 139 -22.29 5.02 20.46
C GLY A 139 -21.43 4.43 19.33
N LYS A 140 -21.17 3.11 19.34
CA LYS A 140 -20.36 2.42 18.34
C LYS A 140 -21.21 1.89 17.18
N ILE A 141 -20.76 2.09 15.94
CA ILE A 141 -21.40 1.52 14.75
C ILE A 141 -21.36 -0.02 14.79
N THR A 142 -22.47 -0.66 14.42
CA THR A 142 -22.65 -2.12 14.43
C THR A 142 -23.17 -2.65 13.10
N GLY A 143 -23.23 -3.98 12.95
CA GLY A 143 -23.63 -4.63 11.70
C GLY A 143 -22.50 -4.81 10.70
N LEU A 144 -21.23 -4.82 11.15
CA LEU A 144 -20.04 -5.04 10.34
C LEU A 144 -19.10 -6.05 11.01
N SER A 145 -18.51 -6.94 10.21
CA SER A 145 -17.33 -7.72 10.58
C SER A 145 -16.40 -7.88 9.37
N ILE A 146 -15.09 -7.87 9.62
CA ILE A 146 -14.07 -8.03 8.58
C ILE A 146 -13.30 -9.29 8.92
N THR A 147 -13.24 -10.25 8.01
CA THR A 147 -12.53 -11.52 8.19
C THR A 147 -11.50 -11.75 7.07
N ASN A 148 -10.55 -12.67 7.27
CA ASN A 148 -9.68 -13.13 6.19
C ASN A 148 -10.35 -14.27 5.37
N GLY A 149 -9.62 -14.82 4.40
CA GLY A 149 -10.07 -15.95 3.58
C GLY A 149 -10.37 -17.24 4.35
N ASP A 150 -9.85 -17.35 5.58
CA ASP A 150 -10.01 -18.48 6.51
C ASP A 150 -11.05 -18.16 7.63
N ASP A 151 -11.78 -17.05 7.49
CA ASP A 151 -12.80 -16.50 8.40
C ASP A 151 -12.35 -16.10 9.83
N GLU A 152 -11.06 -15.82 10.00
CA GLU A 152 -10.49 -15.21 11.21
C GLU A 152 -10.94 -13.73 11.35
N ASP A 153 -11.30 -13.28 12.56
CA ASP A 153 -11.74 -11.90 12.80
C ASP A 153 -10.58 -10.89 12.77
N LEU A 154 -10.69 -9.94 11.84
CA LEU A 154 -9.73 -8.86 11.63
C LEU A 154 -10.19 -7.52 12.26
N SER A 155 -11.27 -7.50 13.05
CA SER A 155 -11.80 -6.28 13.69
C SER A 155 -10.74 -5.44 14.41
N ALA A 156 -9.75 -6.10 15.01
CA ALA A 156 -8.65 -5.46 15.73
C ALA A 156 -7.50 -4.93 14.85
N TYR A 157 -7.67 -4.86 13.53
CA TYR A 157 -6.75 -4.25 12.56
C TYR A 157 -7.25 -2.90 12.00
N PHE A 158 -8.48 -2.51 12.34
CA PHE A 158 -9.15 -1.33 11.79
C PHE A 158 -9.63 -0.36 12.87
N ASP A 159 -9.70 0.93 12.52
CA ASP A 159 -10.39 1.98 13.27
C ASP A 159 -11.89 1.65 13.44
N GLU A 160 -12.56 2.32 14.39
CA GLU A 160 -14.03 2.25 14.47
C GLU A 160 -14.66 2.85 13.19
N PRO A 161 -15.62 2.15 12.55
CA PRO A 161 -16.31 2.68 11.37
C PRO A 161 -16.95 4.04 11.64
N TYR A 162 -16.77 4.98 10.71
CA TYR A 162 -17.30 6.34 10.81
C TYR A 162 -17.84 6.84 9.46
N PHE A 163 -18.84 7.71 9.47
CA PHE A 163 -19.36 8.35 8.25
C PHE A 163 -18.52 9.56 7.85
N ASP A 164 -18.35 9.76 6.55
CA ASP A 164 -17.74 10.96 5.98
C ASP A 164 -18.68 12.18 6.05
N SER A 165 -18.18 13.34 5.60
CA SER A 165 -18.79 14.64 5.87
C SER A 165 -20.13 14.93 5.17
N ASP A 166 -20.58 14.08 4.24
CA ASP A 166 -21.92 14.16 3.63
C ASP A 166 -22.84 13.00 4.04
N ASN A 167 -22.40 12.16 5.00
CA ASN A 167 -23.08 10.97 5.50
C ASN A 167 -23.42 9.91 4.43
N LYS A 168 -22.80 9.93 3.24
CA LYS A 168 -23.03 8.90 2.20
C LYS A 168 -22.05 7.74 2.24
N THR A 169 -20.86 7.91 2.80
CA THR A 169 -19.86 6.83 2.83
C THR A 169 -19.48 6.48 4.26
N LEU A 170 -19.74 5.23 4.62
CA LEU A 170 -19.23 4.60 5.84
C LEU A 170 -17.80 4.10 5.57
N VAL A 171 -16.83 4.72 6.22
CA VAL A 171 -15.40 4.47 6.04
C VAL A 171 -14.87 3.64 7.21
N ILE A 172 -14.03 2.65 6.88
CA ILE A 172 -13.29 1.81 7.83
C ILE A 172 -11.82 1.83 7.43
N ARG A 173 -10.95 2.40 8.27
CA ARG A 173 -9.52 2.55 7.98
C ARG A 173 -8.69 1.48 8.68
N PRO A 174 -7.64 0.92 8.08
CA PRO A 174 -6.60 0.21 8.83
C PRO A 174 -5.97 1.12 9.90
N LEU A 175 -5.62 0.55 11.05
CA LEU A 175 -5.03 1.29 12.18
C LEU A 175 -3.71 1.97 11.77
N CYS A 176 -3.50 3.19 12.26
CA CYS A 176 -2.30 3.96 11.91
C CYS A 176 -1.02 3.35 12.50
N TYR A 177 0.04 3.30 11.67
CA TYR A 177 1.40 2.88 12.03
C TYR A 177 1.96 3.53 13.31
N ALA A 178 1.49 4.74 13.66
CA ALA A 178 1.94 5.48 14.83
C ALA A 178 1.54 4.84 16.18
N ASP A 179 0.41 4.14 16.25
CA ASP A 179 -0.25 3.81 17.52
C ASP A 179 -0.39 2.31 17.81
N ASN A 180 -0.49 1.44 16.78
CA ASN A 180 -0.40 -0.02 16.97
C ASN A 180 -0.05 -0.78 15.66
N PRO A 181 1.14 -1.41 15.52
CA PRO A 181 1.60 -1.99 14.25
C PRO A 181 1.01 -3.38 13.97
N LYS A 182 -0.26 -3.42 13.55
CA LYS A 182 -0.94 -4.66 13.13
C LYS A 182 -1.03 -4.76 11.61
N PHE A 183 -0.12 -5.55 11.03
CA PHE A 183 -0.09 -5.86 9.60
C PHE A 183 -0.83 -7.17 9.30
N LEU A 184 -1.66 -7.16 8.25
CA LEU A 184 -2.38 -8.34 7.79
C LEU A 184 -1.51 -9.27 6.91
N LEU A 185 -0.40 -8.73 6.39
CA LEU A 185 0.67 -9.48 5.73
C LEU A 185 2.02 -8.96 6.22
N SER A 186 2.79 -9.81 6.90
CA SER A 186 4.18 -9.51 7.21
C SER A 186 5.05 -9.60 5.94
N PRO A 187 5.86 -8.58 5.59
CA PRO A 187 6.82 -8.67 4.50
C PRO A 187 7.89 -9.77 4.66
N ASP A 188 8.07 -10.31 5.87
CA ASP A 188 8.95 -11.45 6.17
C ASP A 188 8.35 -12.82 5.73
N GLU A 189 7.05 -12.89 5.47
CA GLU A 189 6.38 -14.13 5.09
C GLU A 189 6.53 -14.47 3.60
N SER A 190 6.49 -15.76 3.28
CA SER A 190 6.43 -16.26 1.90
C SER A 190 5.08 -16.00 1.21
N LYS A 191 4.07 -15.51 1.95
CA LYS A 191 2.69 -15.27 1.50
C LYS A 191 2.58 -13.86 0.88
N SER A 192 2.51 -13.80 -0.46
CA SER A 192 2.55 -12.51 -1.19
C SER A 192 1.26 -11.70 -1.18
N SER A 193 0.12 -12.31 -0.82
CA SER A 193 -1.20 -11.68 -0.80
C SER A 193 -2.19 -12.44 0.09
N LEU A 194 -3.23 -11.75 0.57
CA LEU A 194 -4.29 -12.28 1.45
C LEU A 194 -5.66 -11.84 0.94
N ASN A 195 -6.65 -12.72 1.03
CA ASN A 195 -8.05 -12.38 0.72
C ASN A 195 -8.71 -11.82 1.98
N ILE A 196 -9.48 -10.73 1.83
CA ILE A 196 -10.23 -10.06 2.90
C ILE A 196 -11.72 -10.08 2.54
N LYS A 197 -12.55 -10.34 3.54
CA LYS A 197 -14.00 -10.50 3.45
C LYS A 197 -14.67 -9.48 4.37
N VAL A 198 -15.53 -8.62 3.84
CA VAL A 198 -16.28 -7.62 4.60
C VAL A 198 -17.74 -8.05 4.62
N ASN A 199 -18.19 -8.52 5.78
CA ASN A 199 -19.59 -8.91 5.99
C ASN A 199 -20.35 -7.74 6.62
N TYR A 200 -21.50 -7.41 6.06
CA TYR A 200 -22.39 -6.37 6.57
C TYR A 200 -23.78 -6.94 6.83
N THR A 201 -24.46 -6.41 7.85
CA THR A 201 -25.82 -6.78 8.26
C THR A 201 -26.42 -5.58 8.98
N PHE A 202 -26.95 -4.65 8.21
CA PHE A 202 -27.67 -3.48 8.70
C PHE A 202 -29.15 -3.83 8.88
N VAL A 203 -29.74 -3.52 10.04
CA VAL A 203 -31.11 -3.90 10.40
C VAL A 203 -31.80 -2.72 11.11
N ASP A 204 -32.92 -2.25 10.55
CA ASP A 204 -33.69 -1.05 10.97
C ASP A 204 -32.85 0.24 11.20
N VAL A 205 -31.64 0.32 10.63
CA VAL A 205 -30.87 1.57 10.53
C VAL A 205 -31.60 2.51 9.55
N LYS A 206 -31.27 3.80 9.53
CA LYS A 206 -32.11 4.82 8.89
C LYS A 206 -31.33 5.84 8.07
N ASP A 207 -32.00 6.45 7.11
CA ASP A 207 -31.52 7.65 6.43
C ASP A 207 -31.83 8.94 7.22
N GLU A 208 -31.39 10.08 6.70
CA GLU A 208 -31.66 11.39 7.31
C GLU A 208 -33.16 11.77 7.28
N ASP A 209 -33.95 11.19 6.37
CA ASP A 209 -35.41 11.36 6.29
C ASP A 209 -36.16 10.48 7.34
N GLY A 210 -35.48 9.49 7.91
CA GLY A 210 -36.01 8.58 8.92
C GLY A 210 -36.62 7.28 8.38
N LEU A 211 -36.44 6.97 7.08
CA LEU A 211 -36.86 5.70 6.50
C LEU A 211 -35.91 4.57 6.92
N SER A 212 -36.49 3.40 7.20
CA SER A 212 -35.74 2.22 7.60
C SER A 212 -35.08 1.49 6.44
N PHE A 213 -33.82 1.13 6.63
CA PHE A 213 -32.94 0.37 5.77
C PHE A 213 -32.66 -1.01 6.39
N THR A 214 -32.59 -2.07 5.59
CA THR A 214 -32.14 -3.39 6.03
C THR A 214 -31.52 -4.14 4.86
N GLU A 215 -30.23 -4.42 4.95
CA GLU A 215 -29.45 -5.09 3.90
C GLU A 215 -28.31 -5.88 4.55
N ASN A 216 -28.08 -7.09 4.04
CA ASN A 216 -27.02 -7.97 4.52
C ASN A 216 -26.31 -8.66 3.36
N GLY A 217 -24.99 -8.80 3.46
CA GLY A 217 -24.17 -9.33 2.37
C GLY A 217 -22.70 -9.43 2.73
N THR A 218 -21.93 -9.86 1.74
CA THR A 218 -20.50 -10.13 1.87
C THR A 218 -19.77 -9.59 0.65
N HIS A 219 -18.82 -8.68 0.88
CA HIS A 219 -17.89 -8.19 -0.13
C HIS A 219 -16.53 -8.88 0.04
N ASN A 220 -15.80 -9.12 -1.06
CA ASN A 220 -14.48 -9.76 -1.01
C ASN A 220 -13.48 -8.94 -1.83
N TYR A 221 -12.30 -8.70 -1.27
CA TYR A 221 -11.17 -8.07 -1.95
C TYR A 221 -9.86 -8.77 -1.57
N LYS A 222 -8.74 -8.26 -2.09
CA LYS A 222 -7.41 -8.84 -1.85
C LYS A 222 -6.42 -7.76 -1.50
N ILE A 223 -5.57 -8.01 -0.51
CA ILE A 223 -4.41 -7.18 -0.17
C ILE A 223 -3.10 -7.84 -0.61
N ASN A 224 -2.10 -7.00 -0.86
CA ASN A 224 -0.72 -7.37 -1.12
C ASN A 224 0.18 -6.95 0.07
N LYS A 225 1.45 -7.36 0.10
CA LYS A 225 2.38 -7.06 1.21
C LYS A 225 2.85 -5.58 1.30
N ASN A 226 2.50 -4.75 0.33
CA ASN A 226 2.92 -3.35 0.25
C ASN A 226 1.98 -2.46 1.08
N PHE A 227 2.51 -1.33 1.55
CA PHE A 227 1.77 -0.21 2.12
C PHE A 227 2.46 1.10 1.71
N ASP A 228 1.77 2.23 1.76
CA ASP A 228 2.34 3.50 1.35
C ASP A 228 3.44 3.94 2.34
N LYS A 229 4.54 4.48 1.80
CA LYS A 229 5.73 4.94 2.54
C LYS A 229 6.57 3.81 3.20
N GLN A 230 6.59 2.61 2.61
CA GLN A 230 7.63 1.61 2.96
C GLN A 230 9.04 2.19 2.80
N GLU A 231 9.86 2.04 3.84
CA GLU A 231 11.28 2.42 3.85
C GLU A 231 12.13 1.14 3.87
N GLU A 232 12.97 0.96 2.84
CA GLU A 232 13.83 -0.21 2.65
C GLU A 232 15.29 0.14 2.99
N VAL A 233 15.98 -0.79 3.64
CA VAL A 233 17.27 -0.58 4.29
C VAL A 233 18.21 -1.75 3.97
N THR A 234 19.41 -1.44 3.48
CA THR A 234 20.48 -2.43 3.33
C THR A 234 21.21 -2.63 4.66
N VAL A 235 21.29 -3.89 5.10
CA VAL A 235 22.00 -4.32 6.29
C VAL A 235 23.19 -5.19 5.89
N LEU A 236 24.39 -4.87 6.40
CA LEU A 236 25.61 -5.64 6.14
C LEU A 236 25.86 -6.67 7.25
N VAL A 237 25.90 -7.96 6.91
CA VAL A 237 26.36 -9.02 7.83
C VAL A 237 27.84 -9.29 7.57
N GLN A 238 28.72 -9.03 8.55
CA GLN A 238 30.17 -9.06 8.34
C GLN A 238 30.87 -10.11 9.20
N ASN A 239 31.69 -10.94 8.57
CA ASN A 239 32.61 -11.84 9.29
C ASN A 239 33.60 -11.04 10.15
N PRO A 240 33.85 -11.45 11.41
CA PRO A 240 34.89 -10.83 12.24
C PRO A 240 36.30 -11.15 11.71
N VAL A 241 37.33 -10.68 12.40
CA VAL A 241 38.71 -11.12 12.16
C VAL A 241 38.81 -12.65 12.24
N SER A 242 39.60 -13.25 11.35
CA SER A 242 39.56 -14.68 11.03
C SER A 242 39.94 -15.66 12.17
N SER A 243 40.33 -15.15 13.33
CA SER A 243 40.55 -15.91 14.56
C SER A 243 39.31 -16.06 15.45
N TYR A 244 38.23 -15.31 15.19
CA TYR A 244 37.02 -15.26 16.04
C TYR A 244 35.94 -16.26 15.59
N GLY A 245 35.74 -16.44 14.28
CA GLY A 245 34.61 -17.21 13.73
C GLY A 245 34.14 -16.71 12.36
N SER A 246 33.01 -17.23 11.87
CA SER A 246 32.43 -16.86 10.56
C SER A 246 30.91 -17.06 10.47
N PHE A 247 30.21 -16.17 9.76
CA PHE A 247 28.81 -16.35 9.36
C PHE A 247 28.67 -17.31 8.18
N LEU A 248 27.57 -18.08 8.17
CA LEU A 248 27.17 -18.94 7.04
C LEU A 248 26.83 -18.14 5.78
N SER A 249 26.29 -16.92 5.93
CA SER A 249 25.84 -16.07 4.82
C SER A 249 26.12 -14.58 5.06
N ALA A 250 27.40 -14.23 5.20
CA ALA A 250 27.87 -12.84 5.21
C ALA A 250 27.58 -12.12 3.87
N GLY A 251 27.49 -10.79 3.93
CA GLY A 251 27.16 -9.92 2.79
C GLY A 251 26.00 -8.96 3.09
N GLU A 252 25.62 -8.17 2.09
CA GLU A 252 24.48 -7.25 2.16
C GLU A 252 23.14 -8.01 2.11
N LYS A 253 22.15 -7.51 2.86
CA LYS A 253 20.78 -8.03 2.98
C LYS A 253 19.82 -6.84 2.88
N SER A 254 18.79 -6.93 2.02
CA SER A 254 17.73 -5.90 1.97
C SER A 254 16.63 -6.22 2.97
N CYS A 255 16.10 -5.21 3.67
CA CYS A 255 15.12 -5.38 4.74
C CYS A 255 14.20 -4.14 4.85
N ILE A 256 12.95 -4.31 5.26
CA ILE A 256 12.00 -3.19 5.45
C ILE A 256 11.99 -2.79 6.93
N VAL A 257 11.91 -1.48 7.22
CA VAL A 257 11.78 -0.97 8.59
C VAL A 257 10.52 -1.56 9.27
N GLY A 258 10.72 -2.22 10.41
CA GLY A 258 9.71 -2.97 11.16
C GLY A 258 9.83 -4.50 11.04
N PHE A 259 10.73 -5.03 10.19
CA PHE A 259 10.78 -6.42 9.74
C PHE A 259 12.21 -7.00 9.72
N GLY A 260 12.43 -8.28 9.39
CA GLY A 260 13.72 -8.92 9.67
C GLY A 260 14.05 -10.28 9.03
N PHE A 261 15.36 -10.56 8.95
CA PHE A 261 15.95 -11.72 8.25
C PHE A 261 16.89 -12.55 9.15
N GLU A 262 17.15 -13.80 8.81
CA GLU A 262 17.96 -14.71 9.64
C GLU A 262 19.48 -14.65 9.38
N ILE A 263 20.26 -14.92 10.43
CA ILE A 263 21.73 -15.06 10.44
C ILE A 263 22.16 -16.33 11.19
N GLU A 264 23.28 -16.93 10.79
CA GLU A 264 23.96 -18.04 11.49
C GLU A 264 25.47 -17.79 11.53
N PHE A 265 26.10 -17.96 12.69
CA PHE A 265 27.52 -17.70 12.99
C PHE A 265 28.17 -18.88 13.73
N THR A 266 29.42 -19.21 13.40
CA THR A 266 30.23 -20.23 14.09
C THR A 266 31.44 -19.60 14.78
N LEU A 267 31.64 -19.87 16.08
CA LEU A 267 32.66 -19.28 16.97
C LEU A 267 33.91 -20.17 17.14
N ASN A 268 35.08 -19.53 17.25
CA ASN A 268 36.29 -20.16 17.79
C ASN A 268 36.30 -20.16 19.33
N LYS A 269 35.64 -21.18 19.91
CA LYS A 269 35.46 -21.33 21.36
C LYS A 269 36.73 -21.66 22.18
N GLU A 270 37.89 -21.85 21.56
CA GLU A 270 39.14 -22.11 22.32
C GLU A 270 39.72 -20.85 22.99
N ALA A 271 39.30 -19.65 22.59
CA ALA A 271 39.85 -18.39 23.09
C ALA A 271 38.81 -17.29 23.40
N TYR A 272 37.56 -17.43 22.95
CA TYR A 272 36.54 -16.38 23.05
C TYR A 272 35.22 -16.92 23.58
N ILE A 273 34.56 -16.09 24.40
CA ILE A 273 33.17 -16.26 24.82
C ILE A 273 32.31 -15.39 23.91
N PHE A 274 31.26 -15.95 23.30
CA PHE A 274 30.26 -15.18 22.56
C PHE A 274 29.31 -14.49 23.55
N GLN A 275 28.95 -13.23 23.26
CA GLN A 275 28.16 -12.37 24.14
C GLN A 275 26.90 -11.84 23.42
N GLY A 276 26.42 -12.59 22.42
CA GLY A 276 25.33 -12.19 21.53
C GLY A 276 25.80 -11.54 20.23
N PHE A 277 24.83 -11.21 19.37
CA PHE A 277 25.05 -10.35 18.22
C PHE A 277 24.86 -8.89 18.62
N GLU A 278 25.66 -8.00 18.02
CA GLU A 278 25.46 -6.56 18.12
C GLU A 278 25.18 -5.97 16.75
N ALA A 279 24.23 -5.03 16.72
CA ALA A 279 24.02 -4.14 15.60
C ALA A 279 24.80 -2.86 15.90
N VAL A 280 25.65 -2.46 14.96
CA VAL A 280 26.39 -1.19 15.02
C VAL A 280 26.20 -0.47 13.70
N SER A 281 26.28 0.84 13.69
CA SER A 281 26.56 1.58 12.47
C SER A 281 28.03 1.32 12.13
N GLN A 282 28.37 1.33 10.85
CA GLN A 282 29.78 1.31 10.41
C GLN A 282 30.60 2.49 10.98
N ASN A 283 29.94 3.50 11.56
CA ASN A 283 30.48 4.73 12.13
C ASN A 283 29.96 5.06 13.56
N ASN A 284 29.40 4.09 14.30
CA ASN A 284 29.48 3.85 15.77
C ASN A 284 28.28 3.02 16.29
N VAL A 285 28.01 2.97 17.60
CA VAL A 285 27.00 2.04 18.15
C VAL A 285 25.60 2.43 17.71
N LEU A 286 24.87 1.49 17.10
CA LEU A 286 23.41 1.64 16.95
C LEU A 286 22.79 1.25 18.30
N ASP A 287 22.02 2.17 18.86
CA ASP A 287 21.14 1.88 19.99
C ASP A 287 20.11 0.79 19.61
N GLU A 288 19.65 0.01 20.58
CA GLU A 288 18.71 -1.11 20.36
C GLU A 288 17.41 -0.66 19.69
N SER A 289 17.06 0.64 19.80
CA SER A 289 15.92 1.21 19.10
C SER A 289 16.07 1.33 17.57
N PHE A 290 17.17 0.86 16.96
CA PHE A 290 17.35 0.73 15.51
C PHE A 290 17.28 -0.70 14.99
N VAL A 291 17.72 -1.70 15.77
CA VAL A 291 17.73 -3.13 15.39
C VAL A 291 17.56 -3.99 16.62
N SER A 292 16.65 -4.98 16.55
CA SER A 292 16.49 -6.02 17.56
C SER A 292 16.89 -7.39 17.02
N PHE A 293 17.41 -8.26 17.89
CA PHE A 293 17.70 -9.67 17.58
C PHE A 293 16.64 -10.57 18.22
N GLU A 294 15.75 -11.11 17.40
CA GLU A 294 14.68 -12.05 17.75
C GLU A 294 15.13 -13.50 17.51
N ASN A 295 14.31 -14.49 17.91
CA ASN A 295 14.46 -15.92 17.57
C ASN A 295 15.91 -16.45 17.70
N ARG A 296 16.55 -16.17 18.83
CA ARG A 296 17.95 -16.56 19.10
C ARG A 296 18.02 -18.07 19.33
N GLN A 297 18.92 -18.76 18.63
CA GLN A 297 19.27 -20.16 18.90
C GLN A 297 20.78 -20.25 19.10
N TYR A 298 21.22 -20.41 20.34
CA TYR A 298 22.64 -20.43 20.70
C TYR A 298 23.03 -21.84 21.17
N ASP A 299 24.01 -22.43 20.48
CA ASP A 299 24.56 -23.76 20.75
C ASP A 299 26.04 -23.61 21.10
N ASP A 300 26.33 -23.48 22.39
CA ASP A 300 27.69 -23.37 22.93
C ASP A 300 28.50 -24.68 22.79
N GLU A 301 27.82 -25.84 22.66
CA GLU A 301 28.48 -27.13 22.48
C GLU A 301 29.11 -27.27 21.10
N THR A 302 28.42 -26.88 20.03
CA THR A 302 29.00 -26.83 18.67
C THR A 302 29.67 -25.49 18.38
N GLY A 303 29.31 -24.43 19.10
CA GLY A 303 29.73 -23.06 18.87
C GLY A 303 28.98 -22.38 17.73
N ILE A 304 27.70 -22.73 17.51
CA ILE A 304 26.85 -22.20 16.43
C ILE A 304 25.73 -21.33 17.01
N TYR A 305 25.56 -20.13 16.46
CA TYR A 305 24.66 -19.10 16.98
C TYR A 305 23.79 -18.56 15.85
N ARG A 306 22.46 -18.59 16.02
CA ARG A 306 21.48 -18.01 15.08
C ARG A 306 20.67 -16.90 15.74
N ALA A 307 20.15 -15.99 14.92
CA ALA A 307 19.14 -15.01 15.30
C ALA A 307 18.37 -14.52 14.08
N LYS A 308 17.19 -13.91 14.30
CA LYS A 308 16.50 -13.07 13.31
C LYS A 308 16.81 -11.60 13.61
N VAL A 309 17.40 -10.91 12.64
CA VAL A 309 17.76 -9.48 12.69
C VAL A 309 16.57 -8.66 12.22
N ARG A 310 15.91 -7.93 13.12
CA ARG A 310 14.77 -7.06 12.81
C ARG A 310 15.17 -5.59 12.84
N VAL A 311 15.05 -4.90 11.71
CA VAL A 311 15.27 -3.45 11.62
C VAL A 311 14.07 -2.74 12.22
N LEU A 312 14.30 -1.79 13.13
CA LEU A 312 13.26 -1.01 13.82
C LEU A 312 13.18 0.44 13.35
N LYS A 313 14.26 0.99 12.77
CA LYS A 313 14.34 2.32 12.16
C LYS A 313 15.30 2.30 10.98
N ALA A 314 15.09 3.18 10.00
CA ALA A 314 16.06 3.35 8.93
C ALA A 314 17.39 3.94 9.42
N ALA A 315 18.48 3.34 8.95
CA ALA A 315 19.83 3.87 9.06
C ALA A 315 20.62 3.43 7.81
N SER A 316 21.46 4.31 7.27
CA SER A 316 22.14 4.10 5.98
C SER A 316 23.36 3.16 6.03
N ASP A 317 23.66 2.57 7.18
CA ASP A 317 24.94 1.93 7.48
C ASP A 317 24.85 0.86 8.59
N ILE A 318 23.73 0.12 8.66
CA ILE A 318 23.56 -0.97 9.64
C ILE A 318 24.55 -2.11 9.34
N LEU A 319 25.34 -2.46 10.35
CA LEU A 319 26.32 -3.55 10.35
C LEU A 319 26.00 -4.52 11.49
N ILE A 320 25.89 -5.81 11.16
CA ILE A 320 25.64 -6.90 12.09
C ILE A 320 26.90 -7.74 12.25
N ARG A 321 27.33 -7.92 13.50
CA ARG A 321 28.55 -8.68 13.85
C ARG A 321 28.39 -9.42 15.20
N PRO A 322 29.16 -10.50 15.45
CA PRO A 322 29.20 -11.13 16.76
C PRO A 322 29.95 -10.24 17.76
N LYS A 323 29.44 -10.17 19.00
CA LYS A 323 30.17 -9.62 20.14
C LYS A 323 30.86 -10.76 20.87
N CYS A 324 32.17 -10.69 21.03
CA CYS A 324 32.95 -11.74 21.70
C CYS A 324 33.99 -11.12 22.65
N THR A 325 34.19 -11.75 23.82
CA THR A 325 35.19 -11.33 24.81
C THR A 325 36.26 -12.41 25.02
N LEU A 326 37.51 -11.96 25.15
CA LEU A 326 38.66 -12.76 25.57
C LEU A 326 38.52 -13.10 27.07
N ILE A 327 38.72 -14.36 27.43
CA ILE A 327 38.37 -15.01 28.71
C ILE A 327 38.96 -14.35 29.99
N GLU A 328 39.88 -13.39 29.86
CA GLU A 328 40.66 -12.83 30.98
C GLU A 328 40.02 -11.64 31.75
N ASN A 329 38.80 -11.15 31.39
CA ASN A 329 38.28 -9.84 31.88
C ASN A 329 36.76 -9.77 32.23
N ALA A 330 36.31 -10.14 33.45
CA ALA A 330 34.89 -9.95 33.85
C ALA A 330 34.59 -9.92 35.39
N GLU A 331 33.53 -9.20 35.81
CA GLU A 331 32.97 -9.08 37.20
C GLU A 331 31.41 -8.96 37.18
N VAL A 332 30.71 -9.03 38.33
CA VAL A 332 29.22 -9.20 38.44
C VAL A 332 28.55 -8.32 39.53
N THR A 333 27.26 -7.96 39.35
CA THR A 333 26.35 -7.30 40.34
C THR A 333 24.89 -7.82 40.15
N ILE A 334 23.98 -7.64 41.11
CA ILE A 334 22.56 -8.10 41.05
C ILE A 334 21.62 -7.04 41.65
N THR A 335 20.43 -6.83 41.06
CA THR A 335 19.40 -5.85 41.49
C THR A 335 17.98 -6.46 41.49
N LYS A 336 16.96 -5.81 42.07
CA LYS A 336 15.56 -6.27 42.10
C LYS A 336 14.56 -5.16 41.74
N SER A 337 13.53 -5.50 40.97
CA SER A 337 12.37 -4.67 40.56
C SER A 337 11.11 -5.56 40.53
N GLU A 338 9.85 -5.10 40.64
CA GLU A 338 9.27 -3.91 41.29
C GLU A 338 8.12 -4.42 42.23
N LYS A 339 7.48 -3.68 43.15
CA LYS A 339 7.50 -2.25 43.51
C LYS A 339 7.69 -2.11 45.02
N GLY A 340 8.61 -1.25 45.45
CA GLY A 340 8.83 -0.93 46.86
C GLY A 340 10.14 -0.18 47.05
N THR A 341 10.10 1.05 47.57
CA THR A 341 11.29 1.88 47.73
C THR A 341 12.07 1.51 48.99
N ASP A 342 13.19 0.80 48.82
CA ASP A 342 14.47 1.15 49.47
C ASP A 342 15.63 0.35 48.86
N ASN A 343 16.74 1.02 48.56
CA ASN A 343 17.93 0.39 47.98
C ASN A 343 18.76 -0.32 49.05
N ILE A 344 19.10 -1.60 48.82
CA ILE A 344 20.12 -2.32 49.62
C ILE A 344 21.29 -2.70 48.72
N SER A 345 22.21 -1.76 48.54
CA SER A 345 23.58 -2.05 48.09
C SER A 345 24.55 -1.72 49.24
N PRO A 346 25.53 -2.58 49.56
CA PRO A 346 26.52 -2.26 50.58
C PRO A 346 27.54 -1.24 50.04
N ALA A 347 27.70 -0.14 50.76
CA ALA A 347 28.86 0.73 50.59
C ALA A 347 30.16 0.02 50.98
N ASP A 348 31.29 0.55 50.48
CA ASP A 348 32.66 0.00 50.50
C ASP A 348 32.88 -1.29 49.69
N GLY A 349 33.67 -1.16 48.61
CA GLY A 349 34.01 -2.20 47.64
C GLY A 349 34.78 -3.38 48.23
N THR A 350 34.05 -4.32 48.82
CA THR A 350 34.61 -5.47 49.55
C THR A 350 34.21 -6.79 48.88
N LYS A 351 35.12 -7.29 48.02
CA LYS A 351 35.22 -8.63 47.40
C LYS A 351 34.04 -9.60 47.62
N VAL A 352 33.40 -9.99 46.52
CA VAL A 352 32.19 -10.85 46.48
C VAL A 352 32.46 -12.30 46.92
N GLN A 353 32.50 -12.53 48.24
CA GLN A 353 32.37 -13.86 48.86
C GLN A 353 31.48 -13.88 50.13
N SER A 354 30.92 -12.73 50.53
CA SER A 354 30.23 -12.54 51.82
C SER A 354 28.73 -12.86 51.83
N PHE A 355 28.10 -13.07 50.67
CA PHE A 355 26.63 -13.16 50.56
C PHE A 355 26.04 -14.55 50.81
N ILE A 356 26.84 -15.62 50.64
CA ILE A 356 26.38 -17.01 50.77
C ILE A 356 26.22 -17.38 52.26
N LYS A 357 25.02 -17.13 52.84
CA LYS A 357 24.37 -17.93 53.93
C LYS A 357 23.10 -17.34 54.58
N ARG A 358 22.69 -16.10 54.29
CA ARG A 358 21.46 -15.49 54.88
C ARG A 358 20.18 -15.83 54.12
N GLU A 359 19.06 -15.78 54.84
CA GLU A 359 17.71 -16.14 54.37
C GLU A 359 16.74 -14.97 54.58
N TYR A 360 15.76 -14.82 53.68
CA TYR A 360 14.86 -13.66 53.53
C TYR A 360 13.45 -14.11 53.13
N THR A 361 12.40 -13.32 53.37
CA THR A 361 10.97 -13.72 53.20
C THR A 361 10.26 -12.90 52.10
N ILE A 362 9.33 -13.52 51.37
CA ILE A 362 8.52 -12.92 50.26
C ILE A 362 7.07 -13.44 50.25
N SER A 363 6.13 -12.68 49.70
CA SER A 363 4.70 -13.06 49.66
C SER A 363 3.92 -12.44 48.49
N PHE A 364 2.87 -13.12 48.01
CA PHE A 364 2.00 -12.72 46.89
C PHE A 364 0.57 -13.29 47.03
N SER A 365 -0.39 -12.73 46.29
CA SER A 365 -1.78 -13.22 46.17
C SER A 365 -2.34 -12.80 44.79
N PRO A 366 -2.94 -13.71 44.01
CA PRO A 366 -3.52 -13.40 42.69
C PRO A 366 -4.98 -12.89 42.77
N ASP A 367 -5.51 -12.42 41.63
CA ASP A 367 -6.91 -12.02 41.41
C ASP A 367 -7.77 -13.17 40.82
N ASP A 368 -9.09 -13.13 41.02
CA ASP A 368 -10.06 -14.21 40.77
C ASP A 368 -10.02 -14.91 39.38
N ASP A 369 -9.54 -14.24 38.33
CA ASP A 369 -9.43 -14.81 36.97
C ASP A 369 -8.18 -15.70 36.76
N TYR A 370 -7.28 -15.78 37.76
CA TYR A 370 -5.96 -16.39 37.66
C TYR A 370 -5.58 -17.17 38.94
N GLU A 371 -5.17 -18.42 38.81
CA GLU A 371 -4.63 -19.21 39.93
C GLU A 371 -3.11 -19.10 39.99
N PHE A 372 -2.55 -18.94 41.20
CA PHE A 372 -1.10 -18.94 41.45
C PHE A 372 -0.55 -20.37 41.34
N ILE A 373 0.58 -20.50 40.63
CA ILE A 373 1.20 -21.78 40.30
C ILE A 373 2.49 -21.99 41.09
N ARG A 374 3.45 -21.06 40.99
CA ARG A 374 4.71 -21.06 41.75
C ARG A 374 5.39 -19.70 41.75
N TRP A 375 6.35 -19.56 42.66
CA TRP A 375 7.46 -18.62 42.55
C TRP A 375 8.52 -19.16 41.59
N GLU A 376 9.01 -18.26 40.76
CA GLU A 376 9.99 -18.51 39.70
C GLU A 376 11.20 -17.61 39.93
N LEU A 377 12.39 -18.21 40.04
CA LEU A 377 13.68 -17.52 39.92
C LEU A 377 14.00 -17.41 38.44
N TYR A 378 14.39 -16.24 37.95
CA TYR A 378 14.67 -16.04 36.52
C TYR A 378 15.79 -15.03 36.29
N ASP A 379 16.43 -15.10 35.12
CA ASP A 379 17.36 -14.06 34.66
C ASP A 379 16.56 -12.88 34.10
N ILE A 380 16.80 -11.67 34.62
CA ILE A 380 16.21 -10.41 34.15
C ILE A 380 16.54 -10.16 32.68
N ASN A 381 17.73 -10.56 32.23
CA ASN A 381 18.26 -10.24 30.90
C ASN A 381 17.74 -11.18 29.80
N THR A 382 17.44 -12.45 30.11
CA THR A 382 16.89 -13.42 29.14
C THR A 382 15.40 -13.68 29.34
N GLY A 383 14.88 -13.47 30.56
CA GLY A 383 13.52 -13.80 30.96
C GLY A 383 13.30 -15.26 31.37
N GLU A 384 14.33 -16.12 31.31
CA GLU A 384 14.25 -17.57 31.48
C GLU A 384 14.24 -18.02 32.95
N GLU A 385 13.40 -19.00 33.29
CA GLU A 385 13.39 -19.63 34.63
C GLU A 385 14.73 -20.33 34.90
N ILE A 386 15.45 -19.84 35.91
CA ILE A 386 16.63 -20.50 36.45
C ILE A 386 16.13 -21.46 37.55
N PRO A 387 16.44 -22.77 37.47
CA PRO A 387 15.94 -23.76 38.42
C PRO A 387 16.27 -23.39 39.87
N ASN A 388 15.30 -23.60 40.76
CA ASN A 388 15.45 -23.41 42.20
C ASN A 388 16.72 -24.13 42.72
N GLU A 389 17.37 -23.54 43.72
CA GLU A 389 18.66 -23.91 44.32
C GLU A 389 19.94 -23.58 43.51
N THR A 390 19.85 -23.38 42.19
CA THR A 390 21.02 -23.17 41.29
C THR A 390 21.92 -22.02 41.77
N TYR A 391 21.34 -20.84 41.97
CA TYR A 391 22.01 -19.68 42.57
C TYR A 391 21.28 -19.20 43.85
N VAL A 392 20.00 -19.53 43.98
CA VAL A 392 19.13 -19.19 45.11
C VAL A 392 18.21 -20.37 45.42
N THR A 393 18.19 -20.84 46.67
CA THR A 393 17.17 -21.78 47.18
C THR A 393 15.98 -20.99 47.74
N ILE A 394 14.79 -21.21 47.18
CA ILE A 394 13.47 -20.87 47.73
C ILE A 394 12.98 -22.09 48.52
N ALA A 395 12.51 -21.90 49.75
CA ALA A 395 12.17 -22.97 50.68
C ALA A 395 10.91 -23.75 50.26
N GLU A 396 9.80 -23.03 50.02
CA GLU A 396 8.52 -23.61 49.64
C GLU A 396 7.96 -22.82 48.44
N PRO A 397 8.44 -23.06 47.20
CA PRO A 397 8.16 -22.19 46.06
C PRO A 397 6.73 -22.27 45.51
N TYR A 398 5.95 -23.29 45.88
CA TYR A 398 4.55 -23.45 45.47
C TYR A 398 3.56 -22.79 46.45
N GLU A 399 4.03 -22.30 47.59
CA GLU A 399 3.21 -21.53 48.54
C GLU A 399 3.35 -20.03 48.26
N SER A 400 2.26 -19.28 48.41
CA SER A 400 2.24 -17.86 48.00
C SER A 400 2.96 -16.93 48.98
N GLU A 401 3.30 -17.39 50.19
CA GLU A 401 4.18 -16.73 51.17
C GLU A 401 5.29 -17.71 51.62
N THR A 402 6.56 -17.33 51.44
CA THR A 402 7.72 -18.26 51.50
C THR A 402 9.05 -17.55 51.80
N SER A 403 10.16 -18.30 51.95
CA SER A 403 11.52 -17.76 52.16
C SER A 403 12.53 -18.17 51.09
N TYR A 404 13.64 -17.43 50.96
CA TYR A 404 14.73 -17.72 50.01
C TYR A 404 16.13 -17.35 50.53
N LYS A 405 17.17 -17.94 49.93
CA LYS A 405 18.57 -17.89 50.37
C LYS A 405 19.56 -18.08 49.21
N VAL A 406 20.56 -17.21 49.10
CA VAL A 406 21.60 -17.29 48.04
C VAL A 406 22.58 -18.44 48.31
N THR A 407 22.80 -19.30 47.31
CA THR A 407 23.64 -20.50 47.37
C THR A 407 24.95 -20.35 46.59
N GLN A 408 24.91 -19.75 45.39
CA GLN A 408 26.04 -19.55 44.49
C GLN A 408 25.94 -18.18 43.78
N VAL A 409 27.06 -17.64 43.33
CA VAL A 409 27.12 -16.41 42.51
C VAL A 409 27.10 -16.81 41.03
N PRO A 410 26.29 -16.17 40.15
CA PRO A 410 26.28 -16.47 38.71
C PRO A 410 27.57 -16.10 37.98
N ASP A 411 27.73 -16.69 36.80
CA ASP A 411 28.73 -16.27 35.82
C ASP A 411 28.31 -14.97 35.12
N THR A 412 29.25 -14.34 34.42
CA THR A 412 29.16 -12.92 34.03
C THR A 412 28.22 -12.68 32.85
N GLY A 413 27.01 -12.18 33.15
CA GLY A 413 25.96 -11.84 32.19
C GLY A 413 24.54 -12.01 32.76
N ILE A 414 24.40 -12.83 33.80
CA ILE A 414 23.13 -13.19 34.42
C ILE A 414 22.77 -12.21 35.56
N GLU A 415 21.58 -11.60 35.53
CA GLU A 415 21.04 -10.80 36.64
C GLU A 415 19.77 -11.44 37.22
N LEU A 416 19.73 -11.75 38.52
CA LEU A 416 18.67 -12.60 39.09
C LEU A 416 17.48 -11.83 39.68
N ALA A 417 16.26 -12.20 39.27
CA ALA A 417 14.99 -11.78 39.87
C ALA A 417 14.09 -12.96 40.30
N LEU A 418 13.04 -12.65 41.06
CA LEU A 418 12.03 -13.59 41.55
C LEU A 418 10.63 -13.05 41.22
N ARG A 419 9.82 -13.81 40.48
CA ARG A 419 8.43 -13.45 40.09
C ARG A 419 7.41 -14.56 40.41
N PRO A 420 6.13 -14.23 40.61
CA PRO A 420 5.05 -15.21 40.74
C PRO A 420 4.45 -15.57 39.36
N ILE A 421 4.01 -16.82 39.17
CA ILE A 421 3.48 -17.35 37.90
C ILE A 421 2.01 -17.79 38.03
N VAL A 422 1.22 -17.56 36.99
CA VAL A 422 -0.25 -17.78 36.87
C VAL A 422 -0.65 -18.24 35.46
N THR A 423 -1.86 -18.80 35.24
CA THR A 423 -2.33 -19.24 33.90
C THR A 423 -3.86 -19.10 33.66
N ARG A 424 -4.32 -19.42 32.43
CA ARG A 424 -5.73 -19.40 31.92
C ARG A 424 -6.13 -20.76 31.29
N ARG A 425 -7.40 -20.92 30.84
CA ARG A 425 -8.07 -22.22 30.56
C ARG A 425 -8.69 -22.36 29.13
N PRO A 426 -8.73 -23.57 28.49
CA PRO A 426 -9.07 -23.81 27.06
C PRO A 426 -10.56 -24.13 26.73
N GLN A 427 -10.95 -24.16 25.42
CA GLN A 427 -12.36 -24.22 24.93
C GLN A 427 -12.62 -24.97 23.58
N ILE A 428 -13.90 -25.20 23.21
CA ILE A 428 -14.35 -25.89 21.96
C ILE A 428 -15.06 -24.90 21.01
N LEU A 429 -14.81 -25.01 19.69
CA LEU A 429 -15.31 -24.07 18.66
C LEU A 429 -16.74 -24.36 18.18
N SER A 430 -16.96 -25.37 17.33
CA SER A 430 -18.21 -25.56 16.58
C SER A 430 -18.56 -27.04 16.29
N GLY A 431 -19.72 -27.28 15.64
CA GLY A 431 -20.11 -28.60 15.15
C GLY A 431 -21.25 -28.54 14.12
N THR A 432 -21.26 -29.47 13.18
CA THR A 432 -22.04 -29.43 11.92
C THR A 432 -22.74 -30.76 11.64
N PRO A 433 -23.78 -30.75 10.78
CA PRO A 433 -23.67 -31.49 9.52
C PRO A 433 -23.58 -30.55 8.31
N ALA A 434 -22.81 -30.92 7.29
CA ALA A 434 -22.64 -30.12 6.08
C ALA A 434 -22.77 -30.97 4.80
N ASN A 435 -23.97 -30.99 4.19
CA ASN A 435 -24.12 -30.98 2.73
C ASN A 435 -25.57 -30.75 2.24
N SER A 436 -25.67 -30.08 1.09
CA SER A 436 -26.78 -30.03 0.11
C SER A 436 -28.25 -30.25 0.55
N ASN A 437 -29.07 -29.19 0.42
CA ASN A 437 -30.45 -29.21 -0.11
C ASN A 437 -31.41 -30.37 0.29
N ALA A 438 -31.34 -30.88 1.52
CA ALA A 438 -32.34 -31.81 2.06
C ALA A 438 -32.54 -31.59 3.57
N GLY A 439 -33.78 -31.29 3.98
CA GLY A 439 -34.15 -31.07 5.38
C GLY A 439 -34.40 -32.34 6.18
N SER A 440 -33.46 -33.30 6.16
CA SER A 440 -33.58 -34.52 6.96
C SER A 440 -32.22 -35.19 7.21
N LEU A 441 -31.84 -35.35 8.49
CA LEU A 441 -30.58 -35.96 8.97
C LEU A 441 -30.60 -37.51 8.83
N LYS A 442 -31.22 -38.04 7.78
CA LYS A 442 -31.59 -39.46 7.67
C LYS A 442 -30.40 -40.36 7.30
N ASP A 443 -29.39 -39.79 6.61
CA ASP A 443 -28.20 -40.49 6.11
C ASP A 443 -26.90 -39.66 6.36
N SER A 444 -26.82 -38.85 7.42
CA SER A 444 -25.76 -37.83 7.59
C SER A 444 -24.89 -38.02 8.84
N THR A 445 -23.60 -37.69 8.74
CA THR A 445 -22.63 -37.68 9.86
C THR A 445 -22.69 -36.37 10.65
N ILE A 446 -22.55 -36.44 11.98
CA ILE A 446 -22.35 -35.28 12.86
C ILE A 446 -20.84 -35.05 13.04
N GLN A 447 -20.37 -33.80 12.98
CA GLN A 447 -18.96 -33.43 13.16
C GLN A 447 -18.79 -32.37 14.26
N VAL A 448 -17.69 -32.42 15.02
CA VAL A 448 -17.34 -31.48 16.11
C VAL A 448 -15.89 -31.01 15.94
N ILE A 449 -15.64 -29.70 16.11
CA ILE A 449 -14.36 -29.04 15.80
C ILE A 449 -13.76 -28.37 17.04
N PHE A 450 -12.50 -28.69 17.33
CA PHE A 450 -11.71 -28.18 18.46
C PHE A 450 -10.72 -27.08 18.02
N ASN A 451 -10.31 -26.20 18.94
CA ASN A 451 -9.33 -25.14 18.64
C ASN A 451 -7.86 -25.63 18.66
N HIS A 452 -7.59 -26.78 19.29
CA HIS A 452 -6.27 -27.40 19.42
C HIS A 452 -6.32 -28.84 18.91
N ASP A 453 -5.14 -29.43 18.68
CA ASP A 453 -5.00 -30.83 18.29
C ASP A 453 -5.31 -31.75 19.48
N MET A 454 -6.44 -32.44 19.43
CA MET A 454 -6.91 -33.28 20.53
C MET A 454 -6.26 -34.66 20.47
N SER A 455 -5.92 -35.23 21.62
CA SER A 455 -5.39 -36.59 21.67
C SER A 455 -6.48 -37.60 21.26
N PRO A 456 -6.26 -38.48 20.25
CA PRO A 456 -7.23 -39.51 19.88
C PRO A 456 -7.60 -40.45 21.03
N ASN A 457 -6.74 -40.55 22.05
CA ASN A 457 -7.01 -41.29 23.29
C ASN A 457 -8.20 -40.74 24.09
N SER A 458 -8.64 -39.50 23.84
CA SER A 458 -9.82 -38.89 24.48
C SER A 458 -11.11 -39.71 24.31
N ILE A 459 -11.23 -40.49 23.22
CA ILE A 459 -12.42 -41.31 22.90
C ILE A 459 -12.21 -42.81 23.15
N TYR A 460 -11.06 -43.26 23.67
CA TYR A 460 -10.78 -44.68 23.93
C TYR A 460 -10.63 -44.97 25.44
N TYR A 461 -11.23 -46.07 25.90
CA TYR A 461 -11.03 -46.54 27.27
C TYR A 461 -9.67 -47.21 27.42
N THR A 462 -8.88 -46.74 28.37
CA THR A 462 -7.62 -47.38 28.77
C THR A 462 -7.88 -48.73 29.43
N LYS A 463 -6.84 -49.56 29.49
CA LYS A 463 -6.89 -50.86 30.17
C LYS A 463 -7.29 -50.76 31.65
N SER A 464 -7.05 -49.61 32.31
CA SER A 464 -7.46 -49.40 33.71
C SER A 464 -8.97 -49.19 33.81
N GLU A 465 -9.53 -48.31 32.97
CA GLU A 465 -10.96 -47.99 32.94
C GLU A 465 -11.80 -49.22 32.56
N ILE A 466 -11.38 -50.00 31.56
CA ILE A 466 -12.08 -51.25 31.15
C ILE A 466 -12.16 -52.22 32.33
N ASN A 467 -11.08 -52.40 33.10
CA ASN A 467 -11.11 -53.25 34.30
C ASN A 467 -11.99 -52.66 35.42
N SER A 468 -12.10 -51.33 35.53
CA SER A 468 -12.99 -50.66 36.48
C SER A 468 -14.47 -50.87 36.13
N LEU A 469 -14.84 -50.64 34.86
CA LEU A 469 -16.19 -50.92 34.33
C LEU A 469 -16.57 -52.40 34.48
N LYS A 470 -15.61 -53.32 34.29
CA LYS A 470 -15.80 -54.75 34.52
C LYS A 470 -16.07 -55.09 35.99
N ASN A 471 -15.37 -54.47 36.92
CA ASN A 471 -15.65 -54.63 38.35
C ASN A 471 -17.05 -54.09 38.73
N ASN A 472 -17.58 -53.15 37.95
CA ASN A 472 -18.95 -52.62 38.09
C ASN A 472 -20.02 -53.41 37.30
N GLY A 473 -19.65 -54.52 36.64
CA GLY A 473 -20.60 -55.49 36.08
C GLY A 473 -20.58 -55.68 34.55
N ILE A 474 -19.88 -54.84 33.78
CA ILE A 474 -19.87 -54.95 32.31
C ILE A 474 -18.89 -56.04 31.85
N ASP A 475 -19.37 -57.07 31.16
CA ASP A 475 -18.53 -58.15 30.65
C ASP A 475 -17.68 -57.71 29.44
N TYR A 476 -16.52 -58.36 29.22
CA TYR A 476 -15.67 -58.08 28.07
C TYR A 476 -16.37 -58.30 26.71
N SER A 477 -17.35 -59.19 26.66
CA SER A 477 -18.19 -59.45 25.48
C SER A 477 -19.18 -58.33 25.15
N GLN A 478 -19.34 -57.34 26.05
CA GLN A 478 -20.20 -56.16 25.85
C GLN A 478 -19.44 -54.95 25.30
N PHE A 479 -18.11 -54.92 25.36
CA PHE A 479 -17.31 -53.83 24.79
C PHE A 479 -17.29 -53.90 23.26
N LEU A 480 -17.46 -52.74 22.61
CA LEU A 480 -17.55 -52.67 21.15
C LEU A 480 -16.18 -52.84 20.49
N PRO A 481 -16.07 -53.59 19.37
CA PRO A 481 -14.79 -53.84 18.70
C PRO A 481 -14.27 -52.57 18.01
N ALA A 482 -12.95 -52.41 18.01
CA ALA A 482 -12.23 -51.29 17.38
C ALA A 482 -12.48 -51.22 15.86
N LEU A 483 -12.28 -50.04 15.28
CA LEU A 483 -12.35 -49.80 13.84
C LEU A 483 -11.17 -50.46 13.12
N ALA A 484 -11.42 -51.01 11.93
CA ALA A 484 -10.56 -52.01 11.30
C ALA A 484 -9.57 -51.43 10.27
N GLU A 485 -8.84 -50.36 10.61
CA GLU A 485 -7.70 -49.91 9.80
C GLU A 485 -6.66 -49.14 10.65
N ASP A 486 -6.03 -49.84 11.61
CA ASP A 486 -4.69 -49.47 12.13
C ASP A 486 -4.05 -50.62 12.96
N GLU A 487 -3.44 -51.61 12.28
CA GLU A 487 -2.69 -52.70 12.96
C GLU A 487 -1.27 -52.28 13.42
N LEU A 488 -0.98 -50.97 13.48
CA LEU A 488 0.36 -50.39 13.63
C LEU A 488 0.70 -49.81 15.01
N THR A 489 0.21 -50.42 16.09
CA THR A 489 0.96 -50.48 17.37
C THR A 489 0.43 -51.60 18.26
N GLY A 490 1.20 -52.69 18.40
CA GLY A 490 0.76 -53.91 19.09
C GLY A 490 0.71 -53.82 20.62
N ASN A 491 -0.11 -52.93 21.20
CA ASN A 491 -0.46 -52.97 22.61
C ASN A 491 -1.79 -52.25 22.95
N LEU A 492 -2.62 -52.96 23.71
CA LEU A 492 -3.94 -52.54 24.25
C LEU A 492 -5.09 -52.51 23.23
N GLN A 493 -6.32 -52.67 23.75
CA GLN A 493 -7.54 -52.86 22.97
C GLN A 493 -8.36 -51.57 23.01
N ASN A 494 -8.36 -50.82 21.89
CA ASN A 494 -8.97 -49.49 21.80
C ASN A 494 -10.50 -49.58 21.67
N HIS A 495 -11.16 -49.88 22.78
CA HIS A 495 -12.61 -49.86 22.90
C HIS A 495 -13.10 -48.42 23.11
N TYR A 496 -13.86 -47.88 22.15
CA TYR A 496 -14.49 -46.55 22.24
C TYR A 496 -15.82 -46.55 22.99
N GLY A 497 -16.35 -47.73 23.34
CA GLY A 497 -17.68 -47.88 23.92
C GLY A 497 -18.02 -49.31 24.33
N TYR A 498 -19.18 -49.47 24.96
CA TYR A 498 -19.75 -50.76 25.36
C TYR A 498 -21.29 -50.75 25.23
N LYS A 499 -21.88 -51.94 25.33
CA LYS A 499 -23.33 -52.16 25.23
C LYS A 499 -23.90 -52.82 26.49
N ALA A 500 -24.70 -52.09 27.24
CA ALA A 500 -25.29 -52.55 28.51
C ALA A 500 -26.31 -53.70 28.33
N ASP A 501 -26.68 -54.35 29.44
CA ASP A 501 -27.56 -55.54 29.45
C ASP A 501 -28.99 -55.28 28.97
N ASP A 502 -29.48 -54.04 29.11
CA ASP A 502 -30.76 -53.57 28.56
C ASP A 502 -30.72 -53.38 27.03
N GLY A 503 -29.54 -53.33 26.44
CA GLY A 503 -29.29 -53.13 25.03
C GLY A 503 -28.89 -51.71 24.64
N GLU A 504 -28.73 -50.78 25.58
CA GLU A 504 -28.20 -49.44 25.29
C GLU A 504 -26.71 -49.46 24.94
N VAL A 505 -26.28 -48.54 24.08
CA VAL A 505 -24.88 -48.34 23.70
C VAL A 505 -24.38 -47.06 24.37
N HIS A 506 -23.12 -47.07 24.82
CA HIS A 506 -22.44 -45.91 25.40
C HIS A 506 -21.06 -45.74 24.75
N PHE A 507 -20.68 -44.50 24.46
CA PHE A 507 -19.34 -44.12 23.99
C PHE A 507 -18.58 -43.38 25.10
N LYS A 508 -17.23 -43.42 25.09
CA LYS A 508 -16.43 -42.68 26.06
C LYS A 508 -16.58 -41.17 25.86
N ASN A 509 -16.85 -40.45 26.95
CA ASN A 509 -16.89 -38.98 27.03
C ASN A 509 -17.90 -38.29 26.08
N ILE A 510 -18.83 -39.05 25.46
CA ILE A 510 -19.81 -38.56 24.48
C ILE A 510 -21.19 -39.14 24.81
N VAL A 511 -22.18 -38.26 24.98
CA VAL A 511 -23.57 -38.63 25.29
C VAL A 511 -24.49 -38.20 24.14
N ILE A 512 -25.29 -39.13 23.60
CA ILE A 512 -26.30 -38.84 22.57
C ILE A 512 -27.67 -39.42 22.98
N LYS A 513 -28.71 -38.59 22.96
CA LYS A 513 -30.07 -38.93 23.44
C LYS A 513 -31.13 -38.06 22.76
N ASP A 514 -32.41 -38.41 22.91
CA ASP A 514 -33.51 -37.55 22.50
C ASP A 514 -33.66 -36.38 23.50
N ASN A 515 -33.59 -35.14 23.03
CA ASN A 515 -33.73 -33.96 23.88
C ASN A 515 -35.15 -33.82 24.50
N ARG A 516 -36.18 -34.38 23.84
CA ARG A 516 -37.58 -34.28 24.28
C ARG A 516 -37.98 -35.37 25.26
N THR A 517 -37.53 -36.60 25.03
CA THR A 517 -37.90 -37.77 25.84
C THR A 517 -36.80 -38.22 26.80
N ASN A 518 -35.57 -37.73 26.63
CA ASN A 518 -34.35 -38.17 27.30
C ASN A 518 -34.04 -39.68 27.10
N GLY A 519 -34.65 -40.33 26.10
CA GLY A 519 -34.34 -41.71 25.70
C GLY A 519 -33.03 -41.80 24.92
N ASN A 520 -32.29 -42.90 25.04
CA ASN A 520 -31.02 -43.08 24.35
C ASN A 520 -31.20 -43.24 22.83
N LEU A 521 -30.36 -42.56 22.03
CA LEU A 521 -30.37 -42.63 20.56
C LEU A 521 -29.09 -43.27 19.98
N LEU A 522 -28.13 -43.70 20.81
CA LEU A 522 -26.84 -44.23 20.38
C LEU A 522 -26.93 -45.51 19.53
N GLU A 523 -28.05 -46.24 19.56
CA GLU A 523 -28.24 -47.39 18.64
C GLU A 523 -28.42 -46.99 17.16
N TYR A 524 -28.77 -45.72 16.89
CA TYR A 524 -28.90 -45.13 15.55
C TYR A 524 -27.57 -44.60 14.98
N PHE A 525 -26.48 -44.67 15.75
CA PHE A 525 -25.16 -44.19 15.35
C PHE A 525 -24.14 -45.34 15.22
N ASN A 526 -23.11 -45.07 14.45
CA ASN A 526 -21.88 -45.86 14.38
C ASN A 526 -20.84 -45.31 15.38
N ALA A 527 -19.69 -45.96 15.45
CA ALA A 527 -18.59 -45.54 16.32
C ALA A 527 -18.15 -44.09 16.04
N PRO A 528 -17.85 -43.28 17.07
CA PRO A 528 -17.21 -42.00 16.89
C PRO A 528 -15.74 -42.20 16.47
N SER A 529 -15.26 -41.38 15.55
CA SER A 529 -13.88 -41.43 15.03
C SER A 529 -13.39 -40.03 14.67
N PHE A 530 -12.15 -39.71 15.00
CA PHE A 530 -11.50 -38.50 14.49
C PHE A 530 -11.20 -38.67 12.99
N GLU A 531 -11.76 -37.80 12.14
CA GLU A 531 -11.36 -37.67 10.72
C GLU A 531 -10.00 -36.95 10.61
N THR A 532 -9.73 -36.04 11.55
CA THR A 532 -8.41 -35.42 11.80
C THR A 532 -8.28 -35.15 13.30
N SER A 533 -7.09 -34.82 13.79
CA SER A 533 -6.84 -34.44 15.20
C SER A 533 -7.72 -33.30 15.74
N LYS A 534 -8.37 -32.51 14.87
CA LYS A 534 -9.29 -31.42 15.28
C LYS A 534 -10.76 -31.68 14.96
N ILE A 535 -11.09 -32.73 14.18
CA ILE A 535 -12.44 -33.02 13.70
C ILE A 535 -12.87 -34.40 14.16
N LEU A 536 -13.78 -34.44 15.14
CA LEU A 536 -14.41 -35.65 15.65
C LEU A 536 -15.75 -35.88 14.94
N SER A 537 -15.94 -37.09 14.39
CA SER A 537 -17.09 -37.44 13.58
C SER A 537 -17.88 -38.61 14.14
N ILE A 538 -19.20 -38.55 14.04
CA ILE A 538 -20.14 -39.55 14.56
C ILE A 538 -21.16 -39.90 13.46
N PRO A 539 -20.96 -40.99 12.70
CA PRO A 539 -21.81 -41.32 11.55
C PRO A 539 -23.16 -41.90 11.97
N VAL A 540 -24.24 -41.53 11.28
CA VAL A 540 -25.53 -42.23 11.38
C VAL A 540 -25.42 -43.65 10.78
N LYS A 541 -26.28 -44.56 11.26
CA LYS A 541 -26.24 -45.99 10.96
C LYS A 541 -27.28 -46.38 9.91
N ASN A 542 -26.81 -46.64 8.68
CA ASN A 542 -27.63 -47.00 7.53
C ASN A 542 -28.73 -48.03 7.84
N GLY A 543 -29.97 -47.72 7.45
CA GLY A 543 -31.13 -48.62 7.56
C GLY A 543 -31.89 -48.56 8.89
N LYS A 544 -31.61 -47.57 9.75
CA LYS A 544 -32.34 -47.30 11.01
C LYS A 544 -33.02 -45.92 10.93
N ASP A 545 -34.26 -45.89 10.46
CA ASP A 545 -35.06 -44.65 10.40
C ASP A 545 -35.32 -44.06 11.79
N PHE A 546 -34.86 -42.83 12.03
CA PHE A 546 -35.26 -42.04 13.20
C PHE A 546 -36.78 -41.76 13.19
N PRO A 547 -37.47 -41.76 14.35
CA PRO A 547 -38.85 -41.32 14.43
C PRO A 547 -39.02 -39.86 13.98
N SER A 548 -40.11 -39.56 13.28
CA SER A 548 -40.45 -38.22 12.81
C SER A 548 -40.54 -37.23 13.98
N TYR A 549 -39.88 -36.07 13.86
CA TYR A 549 -39.77 -35.01 14.88
C TYR A 549 -38.93 -35.38 16.13
N THR A 550 -38.02 -36.34 16.03
CA THR A 550 -36.97 -36.58 17.06
C THR A 550 -36.04 -35.36 17.17
N GLN A 551 -35.67 -34.98 18.39
CA GLN A 551 -34.61 -33.99 18.63
C GLN A 551 -33.37 -34.71 19.16
N ILE A 552 -32.22 -34.65 18.47
CA ILE A 552 -31.00 -35.33 18.91
C ILE A 552 -30.17 -34.37 19.76
N TYR A 553 -30.10 -34.60 21.07
CA TYR A 553 -29.15 -33.96 21.98
C TYR A 553 -27.80 -34.67 21.92
N VAL A 554 -26.72 -33.92 21.73
CA VAL A 554 -25.32 -34.41 21.78
C VAL A 554 -24.56 -33.60 22.82
N CYS A 555 -23.77 -34.25 23.67
CA CYS A 555 -22.89 -33.59 24.64
C CYS A 555 -21.49 -34.22 24.65
N ILE A 556 -20.46 -33.37 24.69
CA ILE A 556 -19.06 -33.72 24.84
C ILE A 556 -18.64 -33.39 26.28
N GLU A 557 -18.15 -34.39 27.01
CA GLU A 557 -17.76 -34.23 28.41
C GLU A 557 -16.36 -33.62 28.56
N LYS A 558 -16.10 -33.01 29.72
CA LYS A 558 -14.87 -32.27 30.05
C LYS A 558 -13.56 -33.07 29.91
N GLU A 559 -13.61 -34.41 29.85
CA GLU A 559 -12.44 -35.30 29.94
C GLU A 559 -11.77 -35.57 28.58
N PHE A 560 -12.00 -34.68 27.61
CA PHE A 560 -11.15 -34.51 26.43
C PHE A 560 -9.91 -33.68 26.78
N PHE A 561 -8.77 -34.02 26.21
CA PHE A 561 -7.48 -33.39 26.52
C PHE A 561 -6.55 -33.32 25.30
N PHE A 562 -5.57 -32.41 25.40
CA PHE A 562 -4.40 -32.34 24.52
C PHE A 562 -3.12 -32.44 25.38
N GLU A 563 -1.98 -32.58 24.72
CA GLU A 563 -0.65 -32.62 25.36
C GLU A 563 0.17 -31.43 24.87
N GLU A 564 0.69 -30.65 25.81
CA GLU A 564 1.54 -29.48 25.56
C GLU A 564 2.75 -29.60 26.49
N ASP A 565 3.96 -29.49 25.94
CA ASP A 565 5.25 -29.74 26.63
C ASP A 565 5.29 -31.00 27.51
N SER A 566 4.67 -32.08 27.02
CA SER A 566 4.52 -33.40 27.69
C SER A 566 3.63 -33.42 28.94
N VAL A 567 2.81 -32.38 29.15
CA VAL A 567 1.79 -32.32 30.22
C VAL A 567 0.39 -32.43 29.59
N GLN A 568 -0.48 -33.27 30.15
CA GLN A 568 -1.87 -33.39 29.71
C GLN A 568 -2.73 -32.24 30.24
N VAL A 569 -3.34 -31.47 29.34
CA VAL A 569 -4.21 -30.34 29.66
C VAL A 569 -5.65 -30.70 29.30
N THR A 570 -6.51 -30.77 30.32
CA THR A 570 -7.92 -31.20 30.21
C THR A 570 -8.85 -30.01 29.98
N LEU A 571 -9.93 -30.18 29.21
CA LEU A 571 -10.93 -29.12 29.02
C LEU A 571 -11.64 -28.73 30.32
N SER A 572 -11.83 -27.43 30.54
CA SER A 572 -12.43 -26.91 31.78
C SER A 572 -13.97 -27.00 31.85
N SER A 573 -14.65 -27.36 30.76
CA SER A 573 -16.11 -27.44 30.69
C SER A 573 -16.59 -28.45 29.63
N TYR A 574 -17.83 -28.90 29.78
CA TYR A 574 -18.56 -29.69 28.77
C TYR A 574 -19.33 -28.76 27.81
N LYS A 575 -19.76 -29.28 26.65
CA LYS A 575 -20.61 -28.54 25.68
C LYS A 575 -21.68 -29.45 25.08
N ASP A 576 -22.84 -28.87 24.78
CA ASP A 576 -24.03 -29.55 24.28
C ASP A 576 -24.69 -28.87 23.06
N TRP A 577 -25.41 -29.66 22.26
CA TRP A 577 -26.10 -29.26 21.03
C TRP A 577 -27.42 -30.02 20.86
N VAL A 578 -28.39 -29.45 20.12
CA VAL A 578 -29.66 -30.11 19.78
C VAL A 578 -29.99 -29.99 18.29
N TYR A 579 -30.07 -31.13 17.61
CA TYR A 579 -30.46 -31.27 16.20
C TYR A 579 -31.91 -31.77 16.08
N TRP A 580 -32.50 -31.71 14.88
CA TRP A 580 -33.90 -32.11 14.63
C TRP A 580 -34.00 -32.99 13.37
N VAL A 581 -34.92 -33.96 13.36
CA VAL A 581 -35.14 -34.88 12.23
C VAL A 581 -36.63 -35.00 11.87
N THR A 582 -36.94 -34.99 10.57
CA THR A 582 -38.29 -35.13 9.98
C THR A 582 -38.24 -36.07 8.76
N ASP A 583 -39.32 -36.80 8.45
CA ASP A 583 -39.30 -37.86 7.42
C ASP A 583 -40.06 -37.54 6.12
N GLU A 584 -40.61 -36.33 5.95
CA GLU A 584 -41.35 -35.95 4.73
C GLU A 584 -40.47 -35.97 3.47
N THR A 585 -40.60 -37.03 2.67
CA THR A 585 -40.08 -37.07 1.30
C THR A 585 -41.05 -36.38 0.33
N ASP A 586 -41.00 -35.04 0.25
CA ASP A 586 -41.71 -34.28 -0.79
C ASP A 586 -40.78 -33.26 -1.49
N THR A 587 -40.88 -33.18 -2.82
CA THR A 587 -40.11 -32.27 -3.67
C THR A 587 -40.74 -30.87 -3.71
N SER A 588 -41.00 -30.30 -2.54
CA SER A 588 -41.62 -28.97 -2.38
C SER A 588 -41.23 -28.39 -1.02
N ALA A 589 -40.21 -27.52 -1.00
CA ALA A 589 -39.62 -27.00 0.23
C ALA A 589 -40.63 -26.20 1.09
N PRO A 590 -40.91 -26.63 2.35
CA PRO A 590 -41.61 -25.81 3.32
C PRO A 590 -40.67 -24.73 3.87
N VAL A 591 -41.12 -23.48 3.83
CA VAL A 591 -40.37 -22.31 4.31
C VAL A 591 -40.08 -22.41 5.81
N LEU A 592 -38.81 -22.31 6.19
CA LEU A 592 -38.38 -22.22 7.59
C LEU A 592 -38.28 -20.73 8.02
N ILE A 593 -39.41 -20.13 8.38
CA ILE A 593 -39.41 -18.82 9.07
C ILE A 593 -38.93 -19.00 10.51
N LYS A 594 -37.93 -18.21 10.89
CA LYS A 594 -37.38 -18.13 12.24
C LYS A 594 -38.44 -17.58 13.20
N TYR A 595 -38.84 -18.37 14.20
CA TYR A 595 -39.80 -17.90 15.20
C TYR A 595 -39.16 -16.86 16.13
N ASN A 596 -39.80 -15.70 16.26
CA ASN A 596 -39.66 -14.84 17.43
C ASN A 596 -40.95 -14.03 17.67
N GLY A 597 -42.10 -14.71 17.73
CA GLY A 597 -43.39 -14.12 18.15
C GLY A 597 -44.62 -14.46 17.29
N SER A 598 -45.53 -15.27 17.84
CA SER A 598 -46.99 -15.34 17.58
C SER A 598 -47.54 -15.49 16.15
N ASP A 599 -47.93 -16.74 15.81
CA ASP A 599 -49.02 -17.20 14.91
C ASP A 599 -48.92 -16.85 13.38
N PHE A 600 -49.56 -17.49 12.37
CA PHE A 600 -50.79 -18.32 12.25
C PHE A 600 -50.68 -19.47 11.17
N SER A 601 -51.79 -19.95 10.56
CA SER A 601 -51.99 -21.26 9.88
C SER A 601 -52.16 -21.30 8.32
N VAL A 602 -52.44 -22.49 7.71
CA VAL A 602 -52.18 -22.90 6.28
C VAL A 602 -53.38 -23.57 5.54
N SER A 603 -53.45 -23.54 4.17
CA SER A 603 -54.20 -24.52 3.30
C SER A 603 -53.72 -24.55 1.81
N LYS A 604 -54.12 -25.54 0.97
CA LYS A 604 -53.52 -25.93 -0.35
C LYS A 604 -54.54 -26.62 -1.32
N ASP A 605 -54.42 -26.49 -2.67
CA ASP A 605 -55.01 -27.45 -3.66
C ASP A 605 -54.46 -27.41 -5.14
N ASN A 606 -55.28 -27.73 -6.17
CA ASN A 606 -54.97 -28.59 -7.35
C ASN A 606 -55.94 -28.41 -8.58
N SER A 607 -55.89 -29.08 -9.77
CA SER A 607 -54.85 -29.74 -10.64
C SER A 607 -55.45 -30.18 -12.03
N SER A 608 -54.63 -30.80 -12.94
CA SER A 608 -54.94 -31.43 -14.28
C SER A 608 -55.43 -30.50 -15.45
N SER A 609 -55.63 -30.87 -16.75
CA SER A 609 -55.58 -32.11 -17.61
C SER A 609 -55.55 -31.76 -19.14
N ALA A 610 -55.41 -32.72 -20.10
CA ALA A 610 -55.18 -32.48 -21.56
C ALA A 610 -56.05 -33.32 -22.58
N TRP A 611 -56.07 -32.97 -23.90
CA TRP A 611 -56.77 -33.65 -25.03
C TRP A 611 -56.11 -33.42 -26.42
N GLU A 612 -56.50 -34.19 -27.47
CA GLU A 612 -55.90 -34.22 -28.84
C GLU A 612 -56.88 -34.01 -30.03
N SER A 613 -56.29 -33.68 -31.20
CA SER A 613 -56.70 -34.01 -32.59
C SER A 613 -57.66 -33.10 -33.39
N THR A 614 -57.19 -32.59 -34.54
CA THR A 614 -57.66 -32.93 -35.90
C THR A 614 -56.77 -32.27 -36.97
N ALA A 615 -56.69 -32.83 -38.18
CA ALA A 615 -55.77 -32.38 -39.22
C ALA A 615 -56.43 -31.50 -40.30
N SER A 616 -55.80 -30.35 -40.56
CA SER A 616 -55.98 -29.53 -41.75
C SER A 616 -54.60 -29.12 -42.26
N ALA A 617 -54.35 -29.15 -43.58
CA ALA A 617 -53.09 -28.65 -44.14
C ALA A 617 -52.87 -27.19 -43.70
N SER A 618 -51.71 -26.92 -43.11
CA SER A 618 -51.36 -25.62 -42.56
C SER A 618 -49.97 -25.22 -43.04
N PHE A 619 -49.83 -23.94 -43.35
CA PHE A 619 -48.55 -23.32 -43.66
C PHE A 619 -48.06 -22.65 -42.38
N THR A 620 -46.88 -23.07 -41.89
CA THR A 620 -46.22 -22.44 -40.76
C THR A 620 -45.09 -21.55 -41.29
N LEU A 621 -45.24 -20.25 -41.08
CA LEU A 621 -44.15 -19.28 -41.25
C LEU A 621 -43.50 -19.09 -39.87
N SER A 622 -42.24 -19.48 -39.72
CA SER A 622 -41.45 -19.09 -38.54
C SER A 622 -41.17 -17.59 -38.59
N ASP A 623 -41.10 -16.93 -37.43
CA ASP A 623 -41.05 -15.47 -37.29
C ASP A 623 -40.11 -14.78 -38.29
N ILE A 624 -40.59 -13.70 -38.93
CA ILE A 624 -39.77 -12.81 -39.76
C ILE A 624 -38.94 -11.92 -38.82
N PRO A 625 -37.62 -12.14 -38.66
CA PRO A 625 -36.82 -11.39 -37.71
C PRO A 625 -36.16 -10.22 -38.45
N ASN A 626 -36.59 -8.99 -38.11
CA ASN A 626 -36.06 -7.73 -38.62
C ASN A 626 -36.45 -7.39 -40.09
N PHE A 627 -37.59 -6.73 -40.27
CA PHE A 627 -37.89 -5.95 -41.50
C PHE A 627 -37.24 -4.57 -41.38
N ASN A 628 -35.90 -4.53 -41.28
CA ASN A 628 -35.14 -3.29 -41.00
C ASN A 628 -34.98 -2.42 -42.25
N PHE A 629 -34.98 -1.11 -42.05
CA PHE A 629 -35.08 -0.13 -43.13
C PHE A 629 -33.78 0.09 -43.92
N ILE A 630 -33.95 0.11 -45.25
CA ILE A 630 -33.36 1.02 -46.23
C ILE A 630 -32.10 1.80 -45.81
N THR A 631 -30.94 1.28 -46.23
CA THR A 631 -29.85 2.13 -46.73
C THR A 631 -29.79 1.99 -48.25
N ASN A 632 -29.77 3.11 -48.99
CA ASN A 632 -29.66 3.14 -50.46
C ASN A 632 -30.76 2.34 -51.20
N ASN A 633 -32.04 2.64 -50.91
CA ASN A 633 -33.23 2.17 -51.65
C ASN A 633 -33.48 0.65 -51.68
N LYS A 634 -32.97 -0.11 -50.70
CA LYS A 634 -33.15 -1.57 -50.60
C LYS A 634 -33.88 -2.01 -49.33
N ILE A 635 -34.60 -3.12 -49.42
CA ILE A 635 -35.14 -3.87 -48.27
C ILE A 635 -34.35 -5.17 -48.15
N TYR A 636 -33.91 -5.52 -46.94
CA TYR A 636 -33.40 -6.87 -46.65
C TYR A 636 -34.53 -7.72 -46.07
N LEU A 637 -34.70 -8.93 -46.60
CA LEU A 637 -35.81 -9.82 -46.24
C LEU A 637 -35.29 -11.24 -45.96
N LYS A 638 -35.67 -11.78 -44.80
CA LYS A 638 -35.36 -13.14 -44.38
C LYS A 638 -36.61 -13.85 -43.87
N MET A 639 -36.92 -15.01 -44.42
CA MET A 639 -38.12 -15.81 -44.08
C MET A 639 -37.92 -17.30 -44.37
N ALA A 640 -38.72 -18.13 -43.68
CA ALA A 640 -38.86 -19.56 -43.99
C ALA A 640 -40.35 -19.93 -44.02
N LEU A 641 -40.77 -20.66 -45.05
CA LEU A 641 -42.12 -21.16 -45.23
C LEU A 641 -42.11 -22.69 -45.21
N GLN A 642 -42.89 -23.28 -44.32
CA GLN A 642 -43.17 -24.72 -44.31
C GLN A 642 -44.57 -24.99 -44.85
N ASP A 643 -44.66 -25.77 -45.93
CA ASP A 643 -45.91 -26.32 -46.48
C ASP A 643 -46.03 -27.80 -46.09
N THR A 644 -47.16 -28.17 -45.50
CA THR A 644 -47.45 -29.57 -45.13
C THR A 644 -48.14 -30.39 -46.23
N GLY A 645 -48.39 -29.79 -47.39
CA GLY A 645 -49.03 -30.39 -48.57
C GLY A 645 -48.04 -30.86 -49.65
N CYS A 646 -48.17 -30.26 -50.84
CA CYS A 646 -47.45 -30.70 -52.05
C CYS A 646 -46.03 -30.10 -52.19
N GLY A 647 -45.62 -29.26 -51.25
CA GLY A 647 -44.38 -28.50 -51.29
C GLY A 647 -44.60 -27.11 -51.91
N PRO A 648 -43.84 -26.10 -51.48
CA PRO A 648 -43.99 -24.73 -51.96
C PRO A 648 -43.57 -24.61 -53.43
N SER A 649 -44.17 -23.63 -54.12
CA SER A 649 -43.68 -23.09 -55.39
C SER A 649 -42.22 -22.62 -55.26
N PRO A 650 -41.37 -22.72 -56.30
CA PRO A 650 -40.01 -22.16 -56.29
C PRO A 650 -39.97 -20.61 -56.24
N LYS A 651 -41.14 -19.95 -56.29
CA LYS A 651 -41.27 -18.49 -56.18
C LYS A 651 -42.47 -18.09 -55.33
N PHE A 652 -42.36 -16.95 -54.65
CA PHE A 652 -43.44 -16.26 -53.96
C PHE A 652 -43.62 -14.83 -54.50
N LYS A 653 -44.68 -14.15 -54.11
CA LYS A 653 -44.97 -12.77 -54.50
C LYS A 653 -44.90 -11.85 -53.28
N MET A 654 -44.18 -10.74 -53.38
CA MET A 654 -44.39 -9.60 -52.48
C MET A 654 -45.38 -8.62 -53.11
N ILE A 655 -46.24 -8.02 -52.30
CA ILE A 655 -47.21 -7.00 -52.68
C ILE A 655 -46.96 -5.79 -51.77
N LEU A 656 -46.68 -4.63 -52.37
CA LEU A 656 -46.40 -3.38 -51.68
C LEU A 656 -47.53 -2.39 -51.96
N THR A 657 -48.49 -2.28 -51.03
CA THR A 657 -49.64 -1.39 -51.16
C THR A 657 -49.32 -0.04 -50.52
N LYS A 658 -49.42 1.07 -51.27
CA LYS A 658 -49.32 2.42 -50.70
C LYS A 658 -50.55 2.66 -49.82
N LYS A 659 -50.33 3.07 -48.57
CA LYS A 659 -51.38 3.31 -47.56
C LYS A 659 -51.50 4.80 -47.19
N GLY A 660 -50.50 5.62 -47.53
CA GLY A 660 -50.53 7.07 -47.40
C GLY A 660 -49.31 7.76 -48.02
N ASN A 661 -49.35 9.09 -48.08
CA ASN A 661 -48.17 9.89 -48.40
C ASN A 661 -47.21 9.99 -47.19
N SER A 662 -46.07 10.69 -47.34
CA SER A 662 -45.09 10.90 -46.25
C SER A 662 -45.66 11.62 -45.01
N SER A 663 -46.80 12.30 -45.15
CA SER A 663 -47.54 12.94 -44.05
C SER A 663 -48.71 12.10 -43.51
N TYR A 664 -48.71 10.77 -43.74
CA TYR A 664 -49.75 9.82 -43.31
C TYR A 664 -51.19 10.14 -43.78
N LYS A 665 -51.37 10.96 -44.83
CA LYS A 665 -52.68 11.23 -45.41
C LYS A 665 -53.04 10.16 -46.43
N VAL A 666 -54.25 9.61 -46.31
CA VAL A 666 -54.79 8.58 -47.20
C VAL A 666 -55.07 9.18 -48.58
N SER A 667 -54.50 8.58 -49.61
CA SER A 667 -54.69 8.89 -51.02
C SER A 667 -54.60 7.60 -51.83
N ASP A 668 -55.53 7.39 -52.77
CA ASP A 668 -55.63 6.31 -53.76
C ASP A 668 -54.70 5.09 -53.54
N ASN A 669 -55.23 4.02 -52.94
CA ASN A 669 -54.50 2.78 -52.73
C ASN A 669 -54.08 2.15 -54.07
N PHE A 670 -52.78 2.14 -54.37
CA PHE A 670 -52.18 1.33 -55.44
C PHE A 670 -51.15 0.35 -54.88
N SER A 671 -51.02 -0.80 -55.53
CA SER A 671 -50.17 -1.91 -55.07
C SER A 671 -49.18 -2.32 -56.16
N TYR A 672 -47.89 -2.13 -55.89
CA TYR A 672 -46.83 -2.75 -56.69
C TYR A 672 -46.74 -4.24 -56.32
N SER A 673 -46.27 -5.09 -57.23
CA SER A 673 -46.14 -6.51 -56.92
C SER A 673 -44.99 -7.18 -57.69
N TYR A 674 -44.15 -7.89 -56.96
CA TYR A 674 -42.87 -8.40 -57.44
C TYR A 674 -42.72 -9.87 -57.07
N THR A 675 -42.18 -10.69 -58.00
CA THR A 675 -42.15 -12.15 -57.85
C THR A 675 -40.73 -12.64 -57.58
N LEU A 676 -40.47 -13.04 -56.35
CA LEU A 676 -39.15 -13.42 -55.85
C LEU A 676 -38.96 -14.95 -55.91
N PRO A 677 -37.81 -15.45 -56.40
CA PRO A 677 -37.43 -16.84 -56.20
C PRO A 677 -37.00 -17.06 -54.74
N TYR A 678 -37.28 -18.23 -54.19
CA TYR A 678 -36.65 -18.67 -52.94
C TYR A 678 -35.15 -18.88 -53.15
N THR A 679 -34.36 -18.70 -52.09
CA THR A 679 -32.90 -18.93 -52.10
C THR A 679 -32.55 -20.40 -51.92
N ASP A 680 -33.39 -21.17 -51.21
CA ASP A 680 -33.36 -22.63 -51.17
C ASP A 680 -34.78 -23.22 -51.02
N VAL A 681 -34.99 -24.43 -51.53
CA VAL A 681 -36.26 -25.19 -51.43
C VAL A 681 -35.94 -26.67 -51.27
N SER A 682 -36.18 -27.21 -50.07
CA SER A 682 -35.95 -28.63 -49.74
C SER A 682 -37.23 -29.30 -49.25
N GLY A 683 -37.84 -30.10 -50.12
CA GLY A 683 -39.05 -30.87 -49.84
C GLY A 683 -40.24 -29.98 -49.47
N THR A 684 -40.59 -29.96 -48.19
CA THR A 684 -41.72 -29.22 -47.61
C THR A 684 -41.35 -27.82 -47.10
N ILE A 685 -40.08 -27.40 -47.17
CA ILE A 685 -39.62 -26.11 -46.63
C ILE A 685 -38.93 -25.29 -47.74
N ALA A 686 -39.22 -23.99 -47.78
CA ALA A 686 -38.53 -23.01 -48.61
C ALA A 686 -38.00 -21.84 -47.76
N TYR A 687 -36.85 -21.31 -48.16
CA TYR A 687 -36.15 -20.21 -47.49
C TYR A 687 -35.93 -19.05 -48.46
N TYR A 688 -36.03 -17.83 -47.96
CA TYR A 688 -35.54 -16.63 -48.64
C TYR A 688 -34.66 -15.82 -47.68
N ASP A 689 -33.53 -15.35 -48.19
CA ASP A 689 -32.55 -14.56 -47.45
C ASP A 689 -31.80 -13.66 -48.45
N GLY A 690 -32.19 -12.38 -48.56
CA GLY A 690 -31.61 -11.50 -49.58
C GLY A 690 -32.09 -10.05 -49.58
N GLU A 691 -31.36 -9.22 -50.33
CA GLU A 691 -31.72 -7.84 -50.63
C GLU A 691 -32.71 -7.74 -51.80
N ILE A 692 -33.64 -6.80 -51.68
CA ILE A 692 -34.67 -6.45 -52.66
C ILE A 692 -34.50 -4.96 -52.97
N ASP A 693 -34.27 -4.62 -54.24
CA ASP A 693 -34.07 -3.23 -54.68
C ASP A 693 -35.42 -2.57 -55.03
N LEU A 694 -35.80 -1.50 -54.33
CA LEU A 694 -37.09 -0.83 -54.51
C LEU A 694 -37.17 -0.03 -55.81
N ASP A 695 -36.06 0.50 -56.32
CA ASP A 695 -36.03 1.17 -57.63
C ASP A 695 -36.21 0.17 -58.79
N SER A 696 -36.22 -1.16 -58.52
CA SER A 696 -36.49 -2.22 -59.51
C SER A 696 -37.97 -2.64 -59.63
N PHE A 697 -38.89 -2.02 -58.88
CA PHE A 697 -40.32 -2.36 -58.91
C PHE A 697 -41.04 -1.74 -60.10
N ASP A 698 -41.26 -2.55 -61.15
CA ASP A 698 -42.15 -2.19 -62.26
C ASP A 698 -43.62 -2.20 -61.78
N GLY A 699 -44.25 -1.02 -61.76
CA GLY A 699 -45.66 -0.86 -61.40
C GLY A 699 -46.64 -1.13 -62.55
N GLY A 700 -46.15 -1.26 -63.79
CA GLY A 700 -46.95 -1.17 -65.01
C GLY A 700 -47.31 0.29 -65.35
N ASP A 701 -47.14 0.65 -66.62
CA ASP A 701 -47.52 1.92 -67.26
C ASP A 701 -47.42 3.19 -66.38
N ASP A 702 -46.21 3.75 -66.36
CA ASP A 702 -45.90 5.17 -66.04
C ASP A 702 -45.91 5.59 -64.55
N LYS A 703 -45.53 4.68 -63.63
CA LYS A 703 -45.25 5.01 -62.21
C LYS A 703 -43.94 4.43 -61.68
N SER A 704 -43.00 5.30 -61.30
CA SER A 704 -41.86 4.95 -60.44
C SER A 704 -42.30 4.70 -59.00
N PHE A 705 -41.43 4.12 -58.16
CA PHE A 705 -41.71 3.95 -56.72
C PHE A 705 -41.65 5.33 -56.02
N GLU A 706 -42.81 5.81 -55.57
CA GLU A 706 -43.02 7.15 -55.00
C GLU A 706 -42.74 7.22 -53.49
N GLU A 707 -42.40 8.39 -52.96
CA GLU A 707 -42.27 8.64 -51.52
C GLU A 707 -43.61 8.48 -50.77
N GLY A 708 -43.58 7.92 -49.56
CA GLY A 708 -44.76 7.66 -48.73
C GLY A 708 -44.70 6.37 -47.91
N VAL A 709 -45.86 5.96 -47.38
CA VAL A 709 -45.98 4.82 -46.46
C VAL A 709 -46.62 3.63 -47.18
N TYR A 710 -45.95 2.48 -47.10
CA TYR A 710 -46.29 1.23 -47.76
C TYR A 710 -46.56 0.12 -46.75
N GLY A 711 -47.59 -0.70 -47.01
CA GLY A 711 -47.84 -1.96 -46.31
C GLY A 711 -47.47 -3.14 -47.22
N ALA A 712 -46.59 -4.01 -46.73
CA ALA A 712 -46.13 -5.22 -47.41
C ALA A 712 -46.93 -6.46 -46.95
N THR A 713 -47.38 -7.26 -47.92
CA THR A 713 -47.93 -8.60 -47.73
C THR A 713 -47.28 -9.59 -48.71
N PHE A 714 -47.32 -10.89 -48.39
CA PHE A 714 -46.72 -11.93 -49.22
C PHE A 714 -47.77 -12.95 -49.68
N GLU A 715 -47.87 -13.17 -51.00
CA GLU A 715 -48.66 -14.23 -51.60
C GLU A 715 -47.76 -15.46 -51.83
N PHE A 716 -48.03 -16.52 -51.09
CA PHE A 716 -47.39 -17.82 -51.22
C PHE A 716 -48.28 -18.76 -52.05
N THR A 717 -47.67 -19.71 -52.76
CA THR A 717 -48.40 -20.70 -53.59
C THR A 717 -47.73 -22.07 -53.46
N ASP A 718 -48.50 -23.16 -53.40
CA ASP A 718 -47.97 -24.53 -53.44
C ASP A 718 -47.78 -25.04 -54.88
N GLN A 719 -47.20 -26.23 -55.03
CA GLN A 719 -47.02 -26.87 -56.35
C GLN A 719 -48.33 -27.36 -57.00
N SER A 720 -49.47 -27.28 -56.30
CA SER A 720 -50.81 -27.58 -56.84
C SER A 720 -51.61 -26.33 -57.23
N GLY A 721 -51.11 -25.13 -56.95
CA GLY A 721 -51.75 -23.85 -57.23
C GLY A 721 -52.63 -23.28 -56.12
N ASN A 722 -52.64 -23.88 -54.92
CA ASN A 722 -53.31 -23.30 -53.75
C ASN A 722 -52.51 -22.10 -53.24
N LYS A 723 -53.21 -21.05 -52.75
CA LYS A 723 -52.61 -19.77 -52.35
C LYS A 723 -52.91 -19.39 -50.90
N ILE A 724 -51.97 -18.72 -50.25
CA ILE A 724 -52.16 -18.02 -48.98
C ILE A 724 -51.49 -16.65 -49.03
N GLU A 725 -52.19 -15.62 -48.57
CA GLU A 725 -51.60 -14.31 -48.24
C GLU A 725 -51.23 -14.25 -46.76
N ASN A 726 -50.00 -13.85 -46.43
CA ASN A 726 -49.52 -13.73 -45.06
C ASN A 726 -48.55 -12.54 -44.93
N PRO A 727 -48.70 -11.66 -43.93
CA PRO A 727 -49.91 -11.45 -43.13
C PRO A 727 -51.09 -11.00 -44.01
N SER A 728 -52.32 -11.24 -43.56
CA SER A 728 -53.52 -10.65 -44.18
C SER A 728 -53.42 -9.12 -44.18
N ASP A 729 -54.00 -8.43 -45.17
CA ASP A 729 -53.83 -6.97 -45.35
C ASP A 729 -54.10 -6.10 -44.11
N SER A 730 -54.97 -6.56 -43.20
CA SER A 730 -55.22 -5.94 -41.88
C SER A 730 -54.05 -5.99 -40.87
N LYS A 731 -52.95 -6.65 -41.24
CA LYS A 731 -51.73 -6.91 -40.44
C LYS A 731 -50.45 -6.76 -41.27
N ALA A 732 -50.49 -6.05 -42.41
CA ALA A 732 -49.34 -5.82 -43.29
C ALA A 732 -48.11 -5.27 -42.53
N PHE A 733 -46.89 -5.50 -43.04
CA PHE A 733 -45.68 -4.88 -42.50
C PHE A 733 -45.53 -3.47 -43.08
N TYR A 734 -45.51 -2.44 -42.23
CA TYR A 734 -45.49 -1.05 -42.69
C TYR A 734 -44.08 -0.44 -42.70
N PHE A 735 -43.74 0.26 -43.77
CA PHE A 735 -42.52 1.08 -43.87
C PHE A 735 -42.75 2.38 -44.62
N ALA A 736 -41.87 3.36 -44.41
CA ALA A 736 -41.86 4.64 -45.13
C ALA A 736 -40.67 4.71 -46.11
N TYR A 737 -40.81 5.52 -47.17
CA TYR A 737 -39.77 5.79 -48.17
C TYR A 737 -39.68 7.29 -48.45
N ASP A 738 -38.46 7.83 -48.37
CA ASP A 738 -38.06 9.23 -48.64
C ASP A 738 -36.73 9.20 -49.40
N LYS A 739 -36.53 10.11 -50.37
CA LYS A 739 -35.37 10.11 -51.28
C LYS A 739 -34.30 11.15 -50.91
N THR A 740 -34.43 11.89 -49.81
CA THR A 740 -33.75 13.19 -49.62
C THR A 740 -32.97 13.42 -48.31
N ALA A 741 -33.02 12.51 -47.33
CA ALA A 741 -32.45 12.67 -45.98
C ALA A 741 -30.96 13.17 -45.92
N PRO A 742 -30.64 14.23 -45.12
CA PRO A 742 -29.27 14.79 -45.00
C PRO A 742 -28.26 13.95 -44.19
N LYS A 743 -26.96 14.33 -44.25
CA LYS A 743 -25.84 13.46 -43.83
C LYS A 743 -24.96 13.86 -42.63
N ASN A 744 -25.08 15.05 -42.04
CA ASN A 744 -24.26 15.46 -40.88
C ASN A 744 -25.00 16.44 -39.96
N LEU A 745 -24.59 16.47 -38.67
CA LEU A 745 -25.04 17.37 -37.61
C LEU A 745 -23.81 18.06 -37.00
N ASP A 746 -23.84 19.39 -36.88
CA ASP A 746 -22.82 20.16 -36.18
C ASP A 746 -23.13 20.27 -34.68
N PHE A 747 -22.09 20.19 -33.84
CA PHE A 747 -22.18 20.26 -32.38
C PHE A 747 -21.34 21.41 -31.83
N ALA A 748 -21.86 22.11 -30.82
CA ALA A 748 -21.12 23.09 -30.03
C ALA A 748 -21.34 22.85 -28.53
N VAL A 749 -20.25 22.96 -27.76
CA VAL A 749 -20.26 23.02 -26.30
C VAL A 749 -19.68 24.37 -25.90
N THR A 750 -20.42 25.11 -25.06
CA THR A 750 -19.96 26.38 -24.47
C THR A 750 -20.28 26.40 -22.98
N ASN A 751 -19.34 26.89 -22.18
CA ASN A 751 -19.59 27.23 -20.78
C ASN A 751 -20.75 28.23 -20.68
N GLY A 752 -21.57 28.07 -19.65
CA GLY A 752 -22.68 28.95 -19.33
C GLY A 752 -22.24 30.19 -18.56
N THR A 753 -23.07 30.62 -17.61
CA THR A 753 -22.82 31.83 -16.80
C THR A 753 -22.09 31.56 -15.48
N SER A 754 -21.85 30.29 -15.16
CA SER A 754 -20.97 29.82 -14.08
C SER A 754 -19.90 28.85 -14.64
N GLU A 755 -18.90 28.47 -13.84
CA GLU A 755 -17.84 27.54 -14.26
C GLU A 755 -18.35 26.08 -14.41
N ASP A 756 -19.53 25.77 -13.86
CA ASP A 756 -20.13 24.43 -13.76
C ASP A 756 -21.32 24.19 -14.73
N GLU A 757 -21.67 25.16 -15.57
CA GLU A 757 -22.79 25.09 -16.52
C GLU A 757 -22.28 24.77 -17.95
N TYR A 758 -22.78 23.69 -18.54
CA TYR A 758 -22.48 23.25 -19.90
C TYR A 758 -23.71 23.40 -20.81
N LYS A 759 -23.52 23.98 -21.99
CA LYS A 759 -24.59 24.10 -23.00
C LYS A 759 -24.31 23.21 -24.21
N LEU A 760 -25.16 22.20 -24.44
CA LEU A 760 -25.22 21.45 -25.69
C LEU A 760 -26.26 22.06 -26.63
N SER A 761 -25.93 22.17 -27.92
CA SER A 761 -26.86 22.57 -28.97
C SER A 761 -26.62 21.75 -30.24
N TRP A 762 -27.70 21.31 -30.86
CA TRP A 762 -27.68 20.62 -32.16
C TRP A 762 -28.91 21.03 -32.98
N THR A 763 -28.79 20.99 -34.30
CA THR A 763 -29.86 21.42 -35.22
C THR A 763 -30.24 20.25 -36.12
N ASN A 764 -31.39 19.61 -35.87
CA ASN A 764 -31.95 18.66 -36.82
C ASN A 764 -32.26 19.39 -38.14
N ALA A 765 -31.99 18.74 -39.27
CA ALA A 765 -32.40 19.29 -40.57
C ALA A 765 -33.92 19.13 -40.70
N THR A 766 -34.60 20.27 -40.95
CA THR A 766 -36.03 20.40 -41.26
C THR A 766 -37.02 19.73 -40.28
N ASP A 767 -37.78 20.55 -39.54
CA ASP A 767 -38.81 20.21 -38.54
C ASP A 767 -39.84 19.11 -38.91
N SER A 768 -39.93 18.69 -40.18
CA SER A 768 -40.82 17.64 -40.67
C SER A 768 -40.32 16.21 -40.47
N ASP A 769 -39.01 16.00 -40.32
CA ASP A 769 -38.41 14.71 -40.71
C ASP A 769 -38.17 13.77 -39.50
N PHE A 770 -38.06 14.33 -38.28
CA PHE A 770 -37.76 13.58 -37.05
C PHE A 770 -38.85 13.75 -35.97
N SER A 771 -39.24 12.66 -35.32
CA SER A 771 -40.33 12.61 -34.34
C SER A 771 -39.89 12.88 -32.90
N LYS A 772 -38.64 12.51 -32.56
CA LYS A 772 -38.03 12.72 -31.24
C LYS A 772 -36.50 12.63 -31.33
N SER A 773 -35.81 13.25 -30.39
CA SER A 773 -34.40 12.97 -30.11
C SER A 773 -34.25 12.46 -28.67
N VAL A 774 -33.30 11.55 -28.45
CA VAL A 774 -32.96 11.01 -27.12
C VAL A 774 -31.49 11.28 -26.89
N VAL A 775 -31.15 11.87 -25.74
CA VAL A 775 -29.78 12.17 -25.32
C VAL A 775 -29.43 11.29 -24.13
N THR A 776 -28.73 10.20 -24.39
CA THR A 776 -28.24 9.28 -23.36
C THR A 776 -26.89 9.78 -22.84
N ILE A 777 -26.79 10.06 -21.55
CA ILE A 777 -25.55 10.45 -20.87
C ILE A 777 -25.13 9.29 -19.97
N LYS A 778 -24.08 8.56 -20.36
CA LYS A 778 -23.55 7.44 -19.60
C LYS A 778 -22.28 7.88 -18.83
N PRO A 779 -22.18 7.70 -17.51
CA PRO A 779 -20.91 7.83 -16.80
C PRO A 779 -19.88 6.84 -17.35
N SER A 780 -18.59 7.18 -17.34
CA SER A 780 -17.52 6.25 -17.76
C SER A 780 -17.50 4.95 -16.95
N ASP A 781 -17.95 5.01 -15.69
CA ASP A 781 -17.99 3.93 -14.72
C ASP A 781 -19.40 3.31 -14.52
N GLY A 782 -20.42 3.76 -15.25
CA GLY A 782 -21.82 3.58 -14.82
C GLY A 782 -22.85 3.22 -15.90
N GLU A 783 -24.09 3.06 -15.46
CA GLU A 783 -25.24 2.75 -16.34
C GLU A 783 -25.72 3.97 -17.14
N ASP A 784 -26.40 3.70 -18.26
CA ASP A 784 -26.89 4.73 -19.18
C ASP A 784 -27.98 5.62 -18.53
N THR A 785 -27.73 6.94 -18.39
CA THR A 785 -28.76 7.90 -17.92
C THR A 785 -29.46 8.55 -19.11
N TYR A 786 -30.75 8.27 -19.30
CA TYR A 786 -31.49 8.69 -20.51
C TYR A 786 -32.27 10.01 -20.34
N TYR A 787 -31.89 11.04 -21.09
CA TYR A 787 -32.66 12.29 -21.23
C TYR A 787 -33.38 12.32 -22.59
N ALA A 788 -34.62 11.85 -22.64
CA ALA A 788 -35.44 11.89 -23.84
C ALA A 788 -36.15 13.25 -23.99
N THR A 789 -35.98 13.93 -25.13
CA THR A 789 -36.51 15.29 -25.33
C THR A 789 -37.25 15.43 -26.68
N THR A 790 -38.54 15.73 -26.59
CA THR A 790 -39.44 15.83 -27.77
C THR A 790 -39.60 17.29 -28.20
N GLY A 791 -39.00 17.67 -29.35
CA GLY A 791 -39.09 19.00 -29.93
C GLY A 791 -38.18 19.14 -31.16
N THR A 792 -38.53 20.02 -32.11
CA THR A 792 -37.89 20.07 -33.44
C THR A 792 -36.56 20.83 -33.49
N SER A 793 -36.31 21.75 -32.54
CA SER A 793 -35.03 22.48 -32.41
C SER A 793 -34.66 22.57 -30.93
N GLN A 794 -33.42 22.21 -30.58
CA GLN A 794 -33.09 21.90 -29.18
C GLN A 794 -31.72 22.38 -28.70
N THR A 795 -31.74 22.79 -27.44
CA THR A 795 -30.59 23.09 -26.59
C THR A 795 -30.85 22.38 -25.26
N ILE A 796 -29.85 21.70 -24.72
CA ILE A 796 -29.89 21.18 -23.34
C ILE A 796 -28.79 21.89 -22.55
N ASN A 797 -29.17 22.50 -21.43
CA ASN A 797 -28.23 22.95 -20.41
C ASN A 797 -28.02 21.80 -19.42
N LEU A 798 -26.76 21.52 -19.07
CA LEU A 798 -26.37 20.54 -18.06
C LEU A 798 -25.55 21.28 -17.00
N GLU A 799 -25.88 21.07 -15.73
CA GLU A 799 -25.19 21.68 -14.60
C GLU A 799 -24.56 20.59 -13.74
N ALA A 800 -23.33 20.80 -13.27
CA ALA A 800 -22.72 19.92 -12.28
C ALA A 800 -23.53 19.92 -10.97
N GLY A 801 -23.65 18.76 -10.34
CA GLY A 801 -24.49 18.54 -9.15
C GLY A 801 -25.98 18.29 -9.45
N ASN A 802 -26.53 18.88 -10.52
CA ASN A 802 -27.94 18.69 -10.90
C ASN A 802 -28.13 17.59 -11.95
N ASN A 803 -27.36 17.59 -13.04
CA ASN A 803 -27.50 16.64 -14.15
C ASN A 803 -26.24 15.78 -14.41
N LEU A 804 -25.10 16.13 -13.78
CA LEU A 804 -23.79 15.48 -13.92
C LEU A 804 -23.10 15.43 -12.54
N GLU A 805 -22.47 14.31 -12.19
CA GLU A 805 -21.66 14.19 -10.97
C GLU A 805 -20.29 14.86 -11.18
N ALA A 806 -19.83 15.63 -10.18
CA ALA A 806 -18.57 16.34 -10.29
C ALA A 806 -17.38 15.37 -10.38
N GLY A 807 -16.48 15.61 -11.34
CA GLY A 807 -15.21 14.89 -11.44
C GLY A 807 -15.24 13.56 -12.21
N LYS A 808 -16.37 13.10 -12.75
CA LYS A 808 -16.49 11.90 -13.62
C LYS A 808 -16.44 12.20 -15.12
N SER A 809 -16.03 11.22 -15.92
CA SER A 809 -16.17 11.27 -17.39
C SER A 809 -17.55 10.77 -17.84
N TYR A 810 -17.98 11.19 -19.03
CA TYR A 810 -19.34 10.99 -19.54
C TYR A 810 -19.36 10.79 -21.05
N LYS A 811 -20.01 9.71 -21.49
CA LYS A 811 -20.36 9.42 -22.89
C LYS A 811 -21.78 9.94 -23.17
N ILE A 812 -21.86 11.04 -23.89
CA ILE A 812 -23.12 11.64 -24.36
C ILE A 812 -23.44 11.07 -25.74
N THR A 813 -24.62 10.52 -25.93
CA THR A 813 -25.06 9.85 -27.16
C THR A 813 -26.42 10.39 -27.58
N VAL A 814 -26.48 11.05 -28.75
CA VAL A 814 -27.72 11.64 -29.30
C VAL A 814 -28.29 10.72 -30.37
N THR A 815 -29.45 10.13 -30.11
CA THR A 815 -30.19 9.27 -31.02
C THR A 815 -31.47 9.97 -31.49
N SER A 816 -31.49 10.46 -32.72
CA SER A 816 -32.68 11.06 -33.36
C SER A 816 -33.48 9.99 -34.08
N TYR A 817 -34.81 10.03 -33.95
CA TYR A 817 -35.75 9.06 -34.52
C TYR A 817 -36.67 9.71 -35.56
N ASP A 818 -37.01 9.01 -36.64
CA ASP A 818 -38.02 9.46 -37.61
C ASP A 818 -39.46 9.16 -37.14
N TYR A 819 -40.48 9.50 -37.95
CA TYR A 819 -41.88 9.21 -37.65
C TYR A 819 -42.31 7.75 -37.90
N ALA A 820 -41.45 6.92 -38.51
CA ALA A 820 -41.68 5.49 -38.70
C ALA A 820 -41.03 4.62 -37.60
N GLY A 821 -40.10 5.18 -36.83
CA GLY A 821 -39.40 4.53 -35.71
C GLY A 821 -37.92 4.23 -35.96
N ASN A 822 -37.38 4.56 -37.14
CA ASN A 822 -35.94 4.43 -37.43
C ASN A 822 -35.13 5.42 -36.62
N ASN A 823 -33.81 5.20 -36.48
CA ASN A 823 -32.96 6.11 -35.74
C ASN A 823 -31.54 6.28 -36.30
N SER A 824 -30.93 7.42 -35.98
CA SER A 824 -29.54 7.78 -36.28
C SER A 824 -28.86 8.25 -35.00
N THR A 825 -27.67 7.73 -34.70
CA THR A 825 -26.99 7.90 -33.41
C THR A 825 -25.61 8.54 -33.54
N TYR A 826 -25.35 9.56 -32.73
CA TYR A 826 -24.10 10.33 -32.63
C TYR A 826 -23.53 10.21 -31.22
N THR A 827 -22.20 10.22 -31.04
CA THR A 827 -21.57 10.06 -29.71
C THR A 827 -20.44 11.05 -29.48
N TYR A 828 -20.40 11.61 -28.28
CA TYR A 828 -19.39 12.51 -27.73
C TYR A 828 -18.94 11.97 -26.37
N ASN A 829 -17.67 12.14 -26.01
CA ASN A 829 -17.13 11.69 -24.73
C ASN A 829 -16.41 12.86 -24.02
N ARG A 830 -16.69 13.08 -22.74
CA ARG A 830 -15.75 13.68 -21.79
C ARG A 830 -14.65 12.64 -21.53
N PHE A 831 -13.40 13.01 -21.70
CA PHE A 831 -12.22 12.21 -21.36
C PHE A 831 -11.04 13.13 -21.09
N LEU A 832 -10.03 12.63 -20.38
CA LEU A 832 -8.79 13.33 -20.10
C LEU A 832 -8.05 13.67 -21.42
N THR A 833 -7.97 14.96 -21.79
CA THR A 833 -7.29 15.40 -23.02
C THR A 833 -5.86 15.83 -22.77
N GLY A 834 -5.58 16.43 -21.60
CA GLY A 834 -4.26 16.89 -21.22
C GLY A 834 -4.03 16.85 -19.71
N LEU A 835 -2.76 16.99 -19.35
CA LEU A 835 -2.28 17.19 -17.98
C LEU A 835 -1.32 18.38 -18.02
N SER A 836 -1.31 19.17 -16.95
CA SER A 836 -0.47 20.36 -16.82
C SER A 836 0.09 20.44 -15.41
N VAL A 837 1.30 21.01 -15.28
CA VAL A 837 2.00 21.17 -14.01
C VAL A 837 2.36 22.64 -13.87
N SER A 838 2.16 23.18 -12.66
CA SER A 838 2.43 24.57 -12.32
C SER A 838 3.11 24.65 -10.94
N GLY A 839 3.68 25.80 -10.62
CA GLY A 839 4.55 25.96 -9.45
C GLY A 839 6.02 25.68 -9.76
N THR A 840 6.81 25.37 -8.74
CA THR A 840 8.25 25.08 -8.85
C THR A 840 8.63 24.16 -7.69
N PRO A 841 9.34 23.04 -7.92
CA PRO A 841 9.66 22.10 -6.86
C PRO A 841 10.76 22.62 -5.94
N ALA A 842 10.81 22.16 -4.69
CA ALA A 842 11.80 22.66 -3.73
C ALA A 842 13.26 22.28 -4.05
N SER A 843 13.49 21.23 -4.85
CA SER A 843 14.81 20.90 -5.41
C SER A 843 14.82 20.97 -6.95
N ALA A 844 15.95 21.44 -7.49
CA ALA A 844 16.33 21.38 -8.91
C ALA A 844 17.49 20.40 -9.19
N LEU A 845 18.06 19.78 -8.15
CA LEU A 845 19.12 18.77 -8.24
C LEU A 845 18.63 17.43 -7.69
N TYR A 846 18.82 16.39 -8.48
CA TYR A 846 18.46 15.01 -8.20
C TYR A 846 19.59 14.07 -8.63
N TYR A 847 19.47 12.79 -8.31
CA TYR A 847 20.37 11.75 -8.78
C TYR A 847 19.60 10.64 -9.51
N VAL A 848 20.27 9.89 -10.39
CA VAL A 848 19.66 8.75 -11.09
C VAL A 848 19.10 7.75 -10.08
N GLY A 849 17.82 7.41 -10.23
CA GLY A 849 17.03 6.59 -9.31
C GLY A 849 16.14 7.39 -8.34
N ASP A 850 16.42 8.67 -8.10
CA ASP A 850 15.55 9.53 -7.29
C ASP A 850 14.26 9.87 -8.05
N ARG A 851 13.20 10.24 -7.33
CA ARG A 851 11.95 10.79 -7.90
C ARG A 851 11.90 12.31 -7.76
N LEU A 852 11.17 12.98 -8.64
CA LEU A 852 10.87 14.41 -8.55
C LEU A 852 10.16 14.71 -7.22
N ASP A 853 10.65 15.72 -6.48
CA ASP A 853 9.92 16.25 -5.34
C ASP A 853 8.71 17.05 -5.83
N THR A 854 7.53 16.72 -5.34
CA THR A 854 6.26 17.35 -5.70
C THR A 854 5.91 18.54 -4.81
N SER A 855 6.69 18.82 -3.76
CA SER A 855 6.47 19.95 -2.87
C SER A 855 6.54 21.27 -3.66
N GLY A 856 5.51 22.11 -3.54
CA GLY A 856 5.41 23.37 -4.31
C GLY A 856 4.90 23.22 -5.76
N LEU A 857 4.57 22.01 -6.21
CA LEU A 857 3.88 21.78 -7.49
C LEU A 857 2.35 21.74 -7.31
N THR A 858 1.63 22.11 -8.37
CA THR A 858 0.18 21.91 -8.52
C THR A 858 -0.08 21.29 -9.89
N VAL A 859 -0.65 20.09 -9.89
CA VAL A 859 -0.94 19.29 -11.08
C VAL A 859 -2.41 19.42 -11.43
N THR A 860 -2.71 19.74 -12.69
CA THR A 860 -4.05 20.06 -13.17
C THR A 860 -4.36 19.27 -14.43
N ALA A 861 -5.34 18.37 -14.34
CA ALA A 861 -5.94 17.64 -15.45
C ALA A 861 -6.87 18.54 -16.28
N THR A 862 -6.97 18.27 -17.59
CA THR A 862 -7.83 18.99 -18.54
C THR A 862 -8.62 17.99 -19.39
N TYR A 863 -9.90 18.29 -19.66
CA TYR A 863 -10.84 17.38 -20.31
C TYR A 863 -11.28 17.85 -21.71
N SER A 864 -11.93 16.96 -22.48
CA SER A 864 -12.42 17.25 -23.85
C SER A 864 -13.56 18.28 -23.92
N ASP A 865 -14.23 18.53 -22.79
CA ASP A 865 -15.20 19.62 -22.60
C ASP A 865 -14.55 20.97 -22.25
N ARG A 866 -13.20 21.00 -22.10
CA ARG A 866 -12.34 22.13 -21.69
C ARG A 866 -12.33 22.49 -20.21
N THR A 867 -13.00 21.73 -19.34
CA THR A 867 -12.88 21.90 -17.88
C THR A 867 -11.56 21.35 -17.34
N THR A 868 -11.23 21.69 -16.10
CA THR A 868 -10.00 21.30 -15.41
C THR A 868 -10.26 20.78 -13.99
N LYS A 869 -9.31 20.01 -13.46
CA LYS A 869 -9.36 19.39 -12.12
C LYS A 869 -7.96 19.40 -11.52
N THR A 870 -7.79 19.95 -10.31
CA THR A 870 -6.52 19.79 -9.57
C THR A 870 -6.44 18.36 -9.06
N VAL A 871 -5.34 17.66 -9.33
CA VAL A 871 -5.17 16.23 -8.98
C VAL A 871 -4.08 16.07 -7.93
N THR A 872 -4.43 15.42 -6.82
CA THR A 872 -3.54 15.17 -5.67
C THR A 872 -2.89 13.79 -5.71
N CYS A 873 -3.52 12.82 -6.39
CA CYS A 873 -3.01 11.47 -6.57
C CYS A 873 -2.54 11.29 -8.02
N PHE A 874 -1.23 11.32 -8.23
CA PHE A 874 -0.59 11.15 -9.55
C PHE A 874 0.74 10.41 -9.40
N THR A 875 1.16 9.70 -10.44
CA THR A 875 2.39 8.90 -10.46
C THR A 875 3.59 9.72 -10.90
N VAL A 876 4.72 9.56 -10.21
CA VAL A 876 5.98 10.26 -10.48
C VAL A 876 7.05 9.27 -10.90
N ALA A 877 7.64 9.49 -12.08
CA ALA A 877 8.74 8.68 -12.57
C ALA A 877 10.04 8.97 -11.79
N ALA A 878 10.90 7.95 -11.67
CA ALA A 878 12.27 8.14 -11.22
C ALA A 878 13.14 8.65 -12.39
N PHE A 879 14.12 9.51 -12.11
CA PHE A 879 15.06 9.98 -13.12
C PHE A 879 15.99 8.83 -13.54
N SER A 880 15.92 8.42 -14.82
CA SER A 880 16.66 7.27 -15.34
C SER A 880 18.04 7.61 -15.89
N GLU A 881 18.30 8.86 -16.27
CA GLU A 881 19.49 9.29 -17.01
C GLU A 881 20.07 10.62 -16.47
N VAL A 882 21.34 10.86 -16.76
CA VAL A 882 22.07 12.08 -16.37
C VAL A 882 21.56 13.28 -17.17
N ASN A 883 21.30 14.40 -16.49
CA ASN A 883 20.79 15.63 -17.12
C ASN A 883 21.62 16.85 -16.69
N LEU A 884 22.08 17.64 -17.67
CA LEU A 884 22.95 18.81 -17.47
C LEU A 884 22.21 20.16 -17.38
N GLY A 885 20.88 20.16 -17.28
CA GLY A 885 20.07 21.36 -17.13
C GLY A 885 19.01 21.53 -18.22
N THR A 886 18.09 20.59 -18.36
CA THR A 886 16.89 20.74 -19.21
C THR A 886 15.61 20.57 -18.40
N GLU A 887 14.46 20.84 -19.02
CA GLU A 887 13.19 20.31 -18.50
C GLU A 887 13.21 18.77 -18.66
N PRO A 888 12.79 17.99 -17.66
CA PRO A 888 12.76 16.52 -17.73
C PRO A 888 11.51 16.05 -18.48
N GLU A 889 11.65 15.01 -19.28
CA GLU A 889 10.53 14.46 -20.06
C GLU A 889 9.59 13.61 -19.18
N ASP A 890 8.28 13.79 -19.33
CA ASP A 890 7.19 12.95 -18.81
C ASP A 890 7.30 12.44 -17.35
N THR A 891 7.86 13.26 -16.46
CA THR A 891 8.11 12.89 -15.05
C THR A 891 6.85 12.77 -14.19
N ILE A 892 5.75 13.42 -14.55
CA ILE A 892 4.45 13.32 -13.87
C ILE A 892 3.44 12.66 -14.81
N SER A 893 2.66 11.72 -14.29
CA SER A 893 1.64 10.99 -15.04
C SER A 893 0.35 10.86 -14.23
N TYR A 894 -0.79 10.98 -14.91
CA TYR A 894 -2.12 10.82 -14.33
C TYR A 894 -2.95 9.92 -15.24
N THR A 895 -3.70 8.98 -14.66
CA THR A 895 -4.57 8.07 -15.39
C THR A 895 -5.97 8.13 -14.81
N GLU A 896 -6.95 8.40 -15.65
CA GLU A 896 -8.37 8.41 -15.29
C GLU A 896 -9.15 7.76 -16.44
N ASP A 897 -10.14 6.92 -16.12
CA ASP A 897 -10.96 6.17 -17.09
C ASP A 897 -10.14 5.37 -18.14
N GLY A 898 -8.97 4.87 -17.76
CA GLY A 898 -8.03 4.16 -18.65
C GLY A 898 -7.25 5.05 -19.62
N VAL A 899 -7.43 6.37 -19.56
CA VAL A 899 -6.66 7.35 -20.35
C VAL A 899 -5.54 7.92 -19.49
N THR A 900 -4.30 7.57 -19.82
CA THR A 900 -3.11 8.19 -19.22
C THR A 900 -2.73 9.47 -19.96
N LYS A 901 -2.33 10.49 -19.21
CA LYS A 901 -1.59 11.66 -19.70
C LYS A 901 -0.34 11.86 -18.87
N THR A 902 0.71 12.31 -19.54
CA THR A 902 1.95 12.77 -18.93
C THR A 902 1.99 14.29 -18.93
N ALA A 903 2.81 14.84 -18.04
CA ALA A 903 3.20 16.24 -18.03
C ALA A 903 4.61 16.36 -17.44
N LYS A 904 5.27 17.47 -17.76
CA LYS A 904 6.57 17.84 -17.18
C LYS A 904 6.42 19.10 -16.33
N PRO A 905 7.14 19.23 -15.19
CA PRO A 905 7.30 20.49 -14.51
C PRO A 905 8.15 21.44 -15.37
N SER A 906 7.82 22.74 -15.36
CA SER A 906 8.70 23.75 -15.94
C SER A 906 9.87 24.07 -15.00
N GLY A 907 11.06 24.18 -15.57
CA GLY A 907 12.29 24.51 -14.84
C GLY A 907 13.53 23.85 -15.41
N THR A 908 14.70 24.26 -14.91
CA THR A 908 15.98 23.62 -15.25
C THR A 908 16.30 22.57 -14.19
N PHE A 909 16.37 21.30 -14.60
CA PHE A 909 16.63 20.18 -13.69
C PHE A 909 18.00 19.56 -14.00
N TYR A 910 18.73 19.24 -12.94
CA TYR A 910 20.01 18.57 -13.01
C TYR A 910 19.89 17.18 -12.38
N VAL A 911 20.35 16.15 -13.09
CA VAL A 911 20.36 14.77 -12.60
C VAL A 911 21.78 14.24 -12.66
N ALA A 912 22.38 14.04 -11.49
CA ALA A 912 23.72 13.46 -11.35
C ALA A 912 23.67 11.92 -11.28
N SER A 913 24.80 11.25 -11.49
CA SER A 913 24.93 9.81 -11.25
C SER A 913 24.71 9.50 -9.77
N SER A 914 24.10 8.37 -9.44
CA SER A 914 23.97 7.92 -8.03
C SER A 914 25.33 7.79 -7.33
N GLY A 915 26.39 7.45 -8.07
CA GLY A 915 27.77 7.42 -7.60
C GLY A 915 28.43 8.80 -7.37
N ALA A 916 27.72 9.90 -7.66
CA ALA A 916 28.12 11.27 -7.38
C ALA A 916 27.38 11.88 -6.16
N LYS A 917 26.61 11.09 -5.42
CA LYS A 917 26.06 11.51 -4.11
C LYS A 917 27.24 11.79 -3.14
N PRO A 918 27.29 12.97 -2.49
CA PRO A 918 28.38 13.35 -1.59
C PRO A 918 28.63 12.36 -0.43
N THR A 919 29.87 12.33 0.05
CA THR A 919 30.33 11.44 1.12
C THR A 919 29.90 11.98 2.50
N GLU A 920 28.64 11.73 2.87
CA GLU A 920 27.99 12.19 4.11
C GLU A 920 28.62 11.64 5.42
N LYS A 921 29.24 10.45 5.38
CA LYS A 921 29.85 9.75 6.51
C LYS A 921 31.26 9.26 6.14
N PRO A 922 32.18 9.05 7.10
CA PRO A 922 33.41 8.32 6.84
C PRO A 922 33.12 6.89 6.36
N VAL A 923 33.94 6.37 5.44
CA VAL A 923 33.84 4.98 4.96
C VAL A 923 35.23 4.36 4.98
N LYS A 924 35.44 3.35 5.84
CA LYS A 924 36.72 2.65 5.98
C LYS A 924 37.04 1.84 4.72
N LEU A 925 38.27 1.93 4.23
CA LEU A 925 38.76 1.18 3.07
C LEU A 925 39.43 -0.11 3.52
N THR A 926 39.05 -1.24 2.92
CA THR A 926 39.59 -2.58 3.18
C THR A 926 40.83 -2.88 2.34
N ASP A 927 40.79 -2.57 1.04
CA ASP A 927 41.76 -3.01 0.03
C ASP A 927 42.63 -1.86 -0.52
N TYR A 928 42.75 -0.76 0.23
CA TYR A 928 43.51 0.42 -0.20
C TYR A 928 44.93 0.44 0.38
N SER A 929 45.92 0.23 -0.49
CA SER A 929 47.34 0.39 -0.16
C SER A 929 47.78 1.85 -0.30
N GLY A 930 47.54 2.66 0.72
CA GLY A 930 48.09 4.02 0.83
C GLY A 930 49.59 4.05 1.15
N THR A 931 50.12 5.24 1.45
CA THR A 931 51.57 5.47 1.64
C THR A 931 52.16 4.89 2.95
N LEU A 932 51.32 4.29 3.81
CA LEU A 932 51.72 3.44 4.94
C LEU A 932 51.22 2.00 4.73
N SER A 933 52.13 1.04 4.63
CA SER A 933 51.79 -0.38 4.58
C SER A 933 51.11 -0.82 5.87
N GLY A 934 49.96 -1.51 5.78
CA GLY A 934 49.13 -1.87 6.93
C GLY A 934 48.40 -0.70 7.61
N GLY A 935 48.46 0.52 7.05
CA GLY A 935 47.70 1.66 7.56
C GLY A 935 46.19 1.47 7.41
N THR A 936 45.41 2.12 8.28
CA THR A 936 43.95 2.22 8.13
C THR A 936 43.58 3.49 7.39
N TYR A 937 42.67 3.38 6.42
CA TYR A 937 42.25 4.48 5.55
C TYR A 937 40.73 4.64 5.50
N TYR A 938 40.27 5.85 5.23
CA TYR A 938 38.86 6.23 5.09
C TYR A 938 38.66 7.12 3.86
N LYS A 939 37.50 7.03 3.21
CA LYS A 939 36.97 8.11 2.36
C LYS A 939 36.04 8.99 3.20
N PHE A 940 36.19 10.32 3.12
CA PHE A 940 35.30 11.26 3.82
C PHE A 940 35.35 12.67 3.24
N GLY A 941 34.19 13.24 2.90
CA GLY A 941 34.10 14.51 2.15
C GLY A 941 34.66 14.41 0.73
N ASP A 942 34.31 15.36 -0.13
CA ASP A 942 34.58 15.30 -1.57
C ASP A 942 35.23 16.60 -2.06
N PHE A 943 36.30 16.50 -2.84
CA PHE A 943 37.07 17.65 -3.31
C PHE A 943 37.55 17.41 -4.75
N PRO A 944 37.80 18.43 -5.57
CA PRO A 944 38.42 18.26 -6.88
C PRO A 944 39.79 17.56 -6.76
N GLN A 945 39.97 16.46 -7.49
CA GLN A 945 41.19 15.64 -7.45
C GLN A 945 41.76 15.38 -8.85
N THR A 946 41.11 14.58 -9.71
CA THR A 946 41.64 14.25 -11.06
C THR A 946 41.18 15.22 -12.16
N ILE A 947 41.92 15.29 -13.27
CA ILE A 947 41.50 16.04 -14.47
C ILE A 947 40.26 15.40 -15.15
N ALA A 948 39.36 16.20 -15.72
CA ALA A 948 38.26 15.69 -16.53
C ALA A 948 38.76 14.89 -17.75
N LYS A 949 38.42 13.61 -17.80
CA LYS A 949 39.02 12.64 -18.73
C LYS A 949 38.12 12.38 -19.94
N GLY A 950 38.65 12.64 -21.14
CA GLY A 950 37.94 12.43 -22.41
C GLY A 950 36.93 13.55 -22.70
N THR A 951 35.90 13.24 -23.49
CA THR A 951 34.92 14.23 -23.99
C THR A 951 33.76 14.40 -23.02
N VAL A 952 34.02 14.94 -21.82
CA VAL A 952 32.97 15.35 -20.88
C VAL A 952 32.48 16.75 -21.25
N THR A 953 31.16 16.94 -21.35
CA THR A 953 30.52 18.27 -21.43
C THR A 953 29.94 18.65 -20.07
N PHE A 954 29.83 19.94 -19.78
CA PHE A 954 29.43 20.44 -18.46
C PHE A 954 28.13 21.25 -18.54
N SER A 955 27.43 21.40 -17.41
CA SER A 955 26.32 22.34 -17.25
C SER A 955 26.77 23.79 -17.53
N ASP A 956 25.87 24.65 -18.00
CA ASP A 956 26.18 26.07 -18.27
C ASP A 956 26.53 26.88 -17.00
N ALA A 957 26.09 26.40 -15.84
CA ALA A 957 26.29 27.02 -14.53
C ALA A 957 26.67 25.98 -13.46
N PRO A 958 27.28 26.41 -12.34
CA PRO A 958 27.41 25.59 -11.15
C PRO A 958 26.06 25.07 -10.62
N VAL A 959 26.04 23.80 -10.23
CA VAL A 959 24.84 23.07 -9.78
C VAL A 959 24.89 22.79 -8.28
N TYR A 960 26.07 22.47 -7.74
CA TYR A 960 26.25 22.08 -6.34
C TYR A 960 27.54 22.68 -5.79
N LYS A 961 27.47 23.47 -4.71
CA LYS A 961 28.62 24.09 -4.01
C LYS A 961 29.60 24.97 -4.84
N GLY A 962 29.27 25.30 -6.08
CA GLY A 962 30.19 25.96 -7.03
C GLY A 962 30.71 25.03 -8.12
N TRP A 963 30.45 23.72 -8.01
CA TRP A 963 30.81 22.70 -8.99
C TRP A 963 29.76 22.58 -10.10
N TYR A 964 30.27 22.36 -11.30
CA TYR A 964 29.52 22.05 -12.51
C TYR A 964 29.18 20.56 -12.56
N LEU A 965 28.10 20.18 -13.23
CA LEU A 965 27.76 18.78 -13.48
C LEU A 965 28.31 18.35 -14.85
N GLY A 966 29.04 17.23 -14.90
CA GLY A 966 29.58 16.64 -16.12
C GLY A 966 28.65 15.60 -16.76
N SER A 967 28.76 15.38 -18.07
CA SER A 967 27.98 14.41 -18.85
C SER A 967 28.22 12.94 -18.48
N ASP A 968 29.24 12.64 -17.65
CA ASP A 968 29.45 11.34 -17.02
C ASP A 968 28.64 11.19 -15.71
N GLY A 969 27.95 12.24 -15.29
CA GLY A 969 27.10 12.31 -14.10
C GLY A 969 27.81 12.77 -12.82
N TYR A 970 29.05 13.25 -12.87
CA TYR A 970 29.82 13.64 -11.68
C TYR A 970 30.03 15.15 -11.58
N PHE A 971 30.34 15.64 -10.38
CA PHE A 971 30.62 17.07 -10.14
C PHE A 971 32.06 17.44 -10.48
N TYR A 972 32.27 18.69 -10.91
CA TYR A 972 33.54 19.23 -11.38
C TYR A 972 33.80 20.66 -10.89
N GLU A 973 34.95 20.91 -10.28
CA GLU A 973 35.45 22.26 -10.02
C GLU A 973 36.06 22.85 -11.31
N LYS A 974 35.83 24.15 -11.58
CA LYS A 974 36.42 24.82 -12.75
C LYS A 974 37.58 25.72 -12.30
N CYS A 975 38.80 25.38 -12.72
CA CYS A 975 40.02 26.05 -12.29
C CYS A 975 40.78 26.63 -13.48
N THR A 976 41.33 27.84 -13.32
CA THR A 976 42.32 28.43 -14.24
C THR A 976 43.69 27.85 -13.94
N GLU A 977 44.32 27.22 -14.93
CA GLU A 977 45.59 26.52 -14.76
C GLU A 977 46.76 27.47 -14.45
N ASN A 978 47.43 27.22 -13.33
CA ASN A 978 48.63 27.90 -12.87
C ASN A 978 49.66 26.90 -12.33
N ALA A 979 50.21 26.04 -13.18
CA ALA A 979 51.28 25.10 -12.78
C ALA A 979 52.47 25.80 -12.09
N ASN A 980 53.12 25.13 -11.13
CA ASN A 980 54.37 25.67 -10.56
C ASN A 980 55.54 25.59 -11.57
N HIS A 981 55.62 24.53 -12.38
CA HIS A 981 56.63 24.35 -13.43
C HIS A 981 56.01 24.04 -14.79
N ASN A 982 56.79 24.19 -15.87
CA ASN A 982 56.34 24.09 -17.26
C ASN A 982 56.34 22.66 -17.83
N ASN A 983 56.71 21.66 -17.03
CA ASN A 983 56.87 20.26 -17.42
C ASN A 983 55.90 19.31 -16.71
N TYR A 984 54.94 19.84 -15.93
CA TYR A 984 53.99 19.03 -15.18
C TYR A 984 52.93 18.40 -16.08
N THR A 985 52.48 17.20 -15.70
CA THR A 985 51.35 16.51 -16.34
C THR A 985 50.32 16.05 -15.33
N TYR A 986 49.07 16.02 -15.79
CA TYR A 986 47.95 15.40 -15.08
C TYR A 986 48.04 13.86 -15.13
N SER A 987 47.17 13.18 -14.38
CA SER A 987 47.08 11.71 -14.32
C SER A 987 46.71 11.05 -15.66
N ASP A 988 46.13 11.79 -16.61
CA ASP A 988 45.89 11.34 -17.98
C ASP A 988 47.08 11.53 -18.94
N ASN A 989 48.19 12.11 -18.44
CA ASN A 989 49.41 12.49 -19.15
C ASN A 989 49.30 13.76 -20.02
N THR A 990 48.20 14.52 -19.97
CA THR A 990 48.14 15.86 -20.59
C THR A 990 48.88 16.91 -19.76
N THR A 991 49.38 17.97 -20.39
CA THR A 991 50.24 18.98 -19.76
C THR A 991 49.43 20.01 -18.94
N VAL A 992 49.92 20.33 -17.74
CA VAL A 992 49.38 21.39 -16.87
C VAL A 992 49.87 22.74 -17.38
N ALA A 993 48.96 23.68 -17.68
CA ALA A 993 49.35 25.00 -18.18
C ALA A 993 49.79 25.97 -17.06
N GLN A 994 50.62 26.95 -17.42
CA GLN A 994 51.03 28.07 -16.58
C GLN A 994 49.98 29.20 -16.66
N ALA A 995 49.85 30.04 -15.63
CA ALA A 995 48.83 31.12 -15.60
C ALA A 995 48.88 32.07 -16.80
N SER A 996 50.07 32.28 -17.39
CA SER A 996 50.27 33.09 -18.60
C SER A 996 49.56 32.54 -19.85
N ALA A 997 49.10 31.29 -19.84
CA ALA A 997 48.28 30.70 -20.89
C ALA A 997 46.77 31.01 -20.75
N ASN A 998 46.31 31.44 -19.56
CA ASN A 998 44.89 31.69 -19.24
C ASN A 998 43.96 30.53 -19.70
N SER A 999 44.38 29.30 -19.42
CA SER A 999 43.64 28.09 -19.77
C SER A 999 42.74 27.68 -18.60
N GLU A 1000 41.50 27.27 -18.87
CA GLU A 1000 40.58 26.74 -17.85
C GLU A 1000 40.37 25.24 -18.05
N LYS A 1001 40.27 24.51 -16.93
CA LYS A 1001 40.03 23.07 -16.88
C LYS A 1001 39.00 22.73 -15.81
N TYR A 1002 38.42 21.54 -15.97
CA TYR A 1002 37.46 20.96 -15.03
C TYR A 1002 38.12 19.79 -14.31
N PHE A 1003 37.99 19.73 -12.99
CA PHE A 1003 38.59 18.72 -12.13
C PHE A 1003 37.52 17.94 -11.40
N LYS A 1004 37.52 16.61 -11.55
CA LYS A 1004 36.50 15.73 -11.00
C LYS A 1004 36.53 15.83 -9.49
N VAL A 1005 35.36 16.09 -8.91
CA VAL A 1005 35.16 16.09 -7.47
C VAL A 1005 34.99 14.64 -7.02
N GLU A 1006 35.88 14.21 -6.14
CA GLU A 1006 36.01 12.81 -5.74
C GLU A 1006 36.20 12.72 -4.22
N PRO A 1007 35.77 11.62 -3.57
CA PRO A 1007 35.94 11.43 -2.14
C PRO A 1007 37.42 11.51 -1.72
N ILE A 1008 37.72 12.36 -0.74
CA ILE A 1008 39.07 12.52 -0.20
C ILE A 1008 39.45 11.25 0.56
N VAL A 1009 40.63 10.69 0.28
CA VAL A 1009 41.20 9.60 1.08
C VAL A 1009 42.02 10.15 2.23
N TRP A 1010 41.77 9.62 3.43
CA TRP A 1010 42.43 9.95 4.68
C TRP A 1010 43.07 8.71 5.29
N ARG A 1011 44.21 8.85 5.95
CA ARG A 1011 44.81 7.84 6.83
C ARG A 1011 44.46 8.16 8.28
N ALA A 1012 44.11 7.13 9.05
CA ALA A 1012 44.08 7.23 10.51
C ALA A 1012 45.51 7.19 11.07
N LEU A 1013 45.86 8.22 11.84
CA LEU A 1013 47.15 8.36 12.50
C LEU A 1013 47.12 7.83 13.94
N THR A 1014 46.02 8.05 14.66
CA THR A 1014 45.76 7.48 15.99
C THR A 1014 44.27 7.51 16.29
N THR A 1015 43.79 6.70 17.23
CA THR A 1015 42.44 6.76 17.81
C THR A 1015 42.37 7.62 19.08
N THR A 1016 43.51 8.06 19.62
CA THR A 1016 43.66 8.62 20.98
C THR A 1016 44.14 10.08 20.99
N PHE A 1017 43.68 10.92 20.04
CA PHE A 1017 44.35 12.21 19.77
C PHE A 1017 44.14 13.32 20.82
N ASP A 1018 42.92 13.49 21.33
CA ASP A 1018 42.50 14.65 22.14
C ASP A 1018 41.60 14.16 23.30
N HIS A 1019 42.19 13.34 24.17
CA HIS A 1019 41.56 12.84 25.40
C HIS A 1019 41.24 14.02 26.32
N ASP A 1020 40.00 14.07 26.81
CA ASP A 1020 39.68 14.90 27.95
C ASP A 1020 40.28 14.33 29.24
N ALA A 1021 40.32 15.13 30.31
CA ALA A 1021 40.85 14.71 31.60
C ALA A 1021 39.98 13.66 32.34
N ASN A 1022 38.88 13.22 31.72
CA ASN A 1022 37.93 12.25 32.28
C ASN A 1022 38.02 10.88 31.58
N GLY A 1023 38.69 10.80 30.41
CA GLY A 1023 38.81 9.57 29.61
C GLY A 1023 37.57 9.24 28.79
N THR A 1024 36.73 10.23 28.45
CA THR A 1024 35.37 10.02 27.92
C THR A 1024 35.17 10.36 26.43
N GLY A 1025 36.22 10.42 25.63
CA GLY A 1025 36.09 10.82 24.21
C GLY A 1025 37.36 10.64 23.37
N ASP A 1026 37.72 9.39 23.11
CA ASP A 1026 38.72 9.01 22.10
C ASP A 1026 38.34 9.58 20.71
N LYS A 1027 39.34 9.98 19.91
CA LYS A 1027 39.15 10.64 18.61
C LYS A 1027 40.16 10.15 17.59
N ILE A 1028 39.64 9.74 16.43
CA ILE A 1028 40.48 9.32 15.31
C ILE A 1028 41.05 10.56 14.62
N LEU A 1029 42.36 10.76 14.72
CA LEU A 1029 43.08 11.75 13.91
C LEU A 1029 43.20 11.21 12.48
N LEU A 1030 42.55 11.91 11.55
CA LEU A 1030 42.62 11.65 10.12
C LEU A 1030 43.51 12.69 9.44
N LEU A 1031 44.34 12.25 8.49
CA LEU A 1031 45.19 13.10 7.64
C LEU A 1031 45.00 12.71 6.18
N SER A 1032 44.86 13.67 5.26
CA SER A 1032 44.73 13.35 3.82
C SER A 1032 45.95 12.59 3.29
N GLU A 1033 45.73 11.66 2.35
CA GLU A 1033 46.81 10.94 1.63
C GLU A 1033 47.39 11.72 0.44
N SER A 1034 46.79 12.86 0.06
CA SER A 1034 47.22 13.69 -1.07
C SER A 1034 47.36 15.16 -0.67
N GLU A 1035 48.15 15.92 -1.42
CA GLU A 1035 48.14 17.39 -1.34
C GLU A 1035 46.98 17.90 -2.18
N LEU A 1036 45.97 18.53 -1.56
CA LEU A 1036 44.68 18.80 -2.20
C LEU A 1036 44.63 20.13 -2.96
N THR A 1037 45.44 21.11 -2.57
CA THR A 1037 45.49 22.48 -3.15
C THR A 1037 46.75 23.20 -2.64
N ASP A 1038 47.18 24.30 -3.26
CA ASP A 1038 48.02 25.32 -2.60
C ASP A 1038 47.12 26.33 -1.86
N VAL A 1039 47.56 26.84 -0.70
CA VAL A 1039 47.02 28.03 -0.02
C VAL A 1039 48.13 28.67 0.82
N LEU A 1040 48.42 29.95 0.55
CA LEU A 1040 49.34 30.76 1.36
C LEU A 1040 49.06 30.65 2.87
N TYR A 1041 50.07 30.25 3.65
CA TYR A 1041 49.98 30.20 5.12
C TYR A 1041 49.61 31.59 5.68
N TYR A 1042 50.35 32.64 5.30
CA TYR A 1042 49.98 34.03 5.55
C TYR A 1042 50.68 34.96 4.56
N GLY A 1043 49.90 35.75 3.80
CA GLY A 1043 50.37 36.54 2.65
C GLY A 1043 51.22 37.78 2.93
N SER A 1044 52.00 37.80 4.02
CA SER A 1044 53.06 38.79 4.25
C SER A 1044 54.10 38.24 5.23
N THR A 1045 55.37 38.63 5.11
CA THR A 1045 56.41 38.29 6.10
C THR A 1045 56.47 39.29 7.28
N SER A 1046 55.60 40.30 7.29
CA SER A 1046 55.51 41.32 8.33
C SER A 1046 54.67 40.87 9.53
N SER A 1047 55.15 41.18 10.73
CA SER A 1047 54.32 41.15 11.94
C SER A 1047 53.30 42.29 11.93
N ARG A 1048 52.14 42.11 12.56
CA ARG A 1048 51.05 43.10 12.61
C ARG A 1048 50.53 43.29 14.03
N THR A 1049 49.97 44.45 14.35
CA THR A 1049 49.37 44.71 15.66
C THR A 1049 47.85 44.59 15.58
N LEU A 1050 47.27 43.63 16.30
CA LEU A 1050 45.82 43.48 16.44
C LEU A 1050 45.43 43.77 17.89
N ASN A 1051 44.51 44.72 18.12
CA ASN A 1051 44.04 45.13 19.46
C ASN A 1051 45.17 45.43 20.48
N GLY A 1052 46.29 45.99 20.00
CA GLY A 1052 47.48 46.29 20.81
C GLY A 1052 48.46 45.13 21.00
N VAL A 1053 48.12 43.91 20.56
CA VAL A 1053 48.98 42.71 20.64
C VAL A 1053 49.76 42.53 19.34
N SER A 1054 51.06 42.23 19.44
CA SER A 1054 51.90 41.91 18.28
C SER A 1054 51.68 40.47 17.82
N ILE A 1055 51.27 40.31 16.56
CA ILE A 1055 51.02 39.02 15.91
C ILE A 1055 52.08 38.78 14.84
N TYR A 1056 52.84 37.69 14.99
CA TYR A 1056 53.86 37.27 14.02
C TYR A 1056 53.25 36.69 12.74
N ALA A 1057 54.02 36.65 11.65
CA ALA A 1057 53.51 36.19 10.35
C ALA A 1057 53.27 34.66 10.34
N ASN A 1058 54.06 33.91 11.12
CA ASN A 1058 53.93 32.47 11.35
C ASN A 1058 53.02 32.11 12.54
N ASN A 1059 52.10 32.98 12.94
CA ASN A 1059 51.12 32.70 13.98
C ASN A 1059 49.93 31.92 13.40
N TYR A 1060 49.82 30.63 13.69
CA TYR A 1060 48.78 29.75 13.11
C TYR A 1060 47.34 30.22 13.42
N LYS A 1061 47.07 30.66 14.66
CA LYS A 1061 45.75 31.14 15.09
C LYS A 1061 45.21 32.27 14.20
N TYR A 1062 46.10 33.15 13.72
CA TYR A 1062 45.80 34.27 12.83
C TYR A 1062 46.35 34.09 11.39
N SER A 1063 46.56 32.84 10.97
CA SER A 1063 47.00 32.48 9.62
C SER A 1063 45.84 32.48 8.61
N ASN A 1064 46.15 32.64 7.33
CA ASN A 1064 45.18 32.55 6.24
C ASN A 1064 44.76 31.09 6.01
N ILE A 1065 45.72 30.17 6.06
CA ILE A 1065 45.45 28.74 5.84
C ILE A 1065 44.48 28.17 6.88
N ARG A 1066 44.63 28.48 8.17
CA ARG A 1066 43.63 28.08 9.20
C ARG A 1066 42.24 28.64 8.89
N ALA A 1067 42.18 29.88 8.43
CA ALA A 1067 40.93 30.59 8.14
C ALA A 1067 40.21 30.04 6.90
N TYR A 1068 40.97 29.68 5.85
CA TYR A 1068 40.49 28.92 4.70
C TYR A 1068 40.01 27.52 5.13
N LEU A 1069 40.81 26.79 5.91
CA LEU A 1069 40.52 25.41 6.31
C LEU A 1069 39.18 25.27 7.07
N ASN A 1070 38.82 26.26 7.90
CA ASN A 1070 37.60 26.22 8.71
C ASN A 1070 36.45 27.09 8.15
N GLY A 1071 36.69 27.86 7.08
CA GLY A 1071 35.72 28.83 6.55
C GLY A 1071 35.39 29.95 7.52
N THR A 1072 36.40 30.77 7.85
CA THR A 1072 36.28 31.93 8.75
C THR A 1072 37.01 33.15 8.18
N ALA A 1073 36.63 34.36 8.57
CA ALA A 1073 37.36 35.57 8.21
C ALA A 1073 38.74 35.68 8.90
N ASN A 1074 39.74 36.22 8.17
CA ASN A 1074 41.03 36.66 8.73
C ASN A 1074 41.35 38.10 8.31
N GLN A 1075 42.00 38.84 9.19
CA GLN A 1075 42.42 40.22 8.96
C GLN A 1075 43.86 40.28 8.43
N PHE A 1076 43.99 40.79 7.21
CA PHE A 1076 45.26 41.11 6.54
C PHE A 1076 45.80 42.47 6.97
N VAL A 1077 47.13 42.59 6.94
CA VAL A 1077 47.85 43.87 6.85
C VAL A 1077 48.97 43.66 5.84
N THR A 1078 48.96 44.42 4.74
CA THR A 1078 49.90 44.19 3.62
C THR A 1078 51.29 44.75 3.90
N ASP A 1079 51.38 45.96 4.44
CA ASP A 1079 52.62 46.75 4.46
C ASP A 1079 53.06 47.13 5.89
N GLY A 1080 53.83 46.24 6.54
CA GLY A 1080 54.65 46.55 7.72
C GLY A 1080 53.95 46.99 9.01
N GLY A 1081 52.62 47.15 9.02
CA GLY A 1081 51.84 47.79 10.09
C GLY A 1081 51.20 49.13 9.70
N THR A 1082 51.37 49.58 8.46
CA THR A 1082 50.97 50.92 7.99
C THR A 1082 49.59 50.91 7.30
N SER A 1083 48.54 51.09 8.10
CA SER A 1083 47.17 51.52 7.74
C SER A 1083 46.32 50.69 6.74
N ASN A 1084 46.90 50.00 5.76
CA ASN A 1084 46.15 49.22 4.77
C ASN A 1084 45.85 47.81 5.32
N SER A 1085 44.70 47.70 5.99
CA SER A 1085 44.10 46.42 6.39
C SER A 1085 42.88 46.12 5.53
N TYR A 1086 42.74 44.86 5.13
CA TYR A 1086 41.52 44.32 4.56
C TYR A 1086 41.21 42.96 5.21
N THR A 1087 39.97 42.50 5.07
CA THR A 1087 39.55 41.18 5.54
C THR A 1087 39.50 40.25 4.33
N ILE A 1088 40.13 39.08 4.41
CA ILE A 1088 39.71 37.95 3.57
C ILE A 1088 38.68 37.17 4.36
N ASP A 1089 37.47 37.13 3.83
CA ASP A 1089 36.38 36.37 4.41
C ASP A 1089 36.21 35.04 3.66
N TRP A 1090 36.39 33.93 4.36
CA TRP A 1090 36.15 32.56 3.89
C TRP A 1090 34.86 31.95 4.48
N SER A 1091 34.03 32.74 5.18
CA SER A 1091 32.77 32.26 5.74
C SER A 1091 31.91 31.58 4.66
N ASP A 1092 31.42 30.39 5.01
CA ASP A 1092 30.60 29.49 4.19
C ASP A 1092 31.19 29.02 2.84
N LYS A 1093 32.48 29.26 2.59
CA LYS A 1093 33.19 28.86 1.36
C LYS A 1093 34.66 28.46 1.59
N GLY A 1094 35.01 28.09 2.82
CA GLY A 1094 36.30 27.49 3.14
C GLY A 1094 36.32 25.99 2.81
N PHE A 1095 37.48 25.35 2.98
CA PHE A 1095 37.65 23.92 2.72
C PHE A 1095 36.61 23.07 3.46
N LEU A 1096 36.31 23.38 4.72
CA LEU A 1096 35.28 22.69 5.51
C LEU A 1096 33.90 22.69 4.83
N GLN A 1097 33.51 23.77 4.16
CA GLN A 1097 32.20 23.91 3.53
C GLN A 1097 32.18 23.42 2.07
N SER A 1098 33.27 23.62 1.34
CA SER A 1098 33.48 22.99 0.03
C SER A 1098 33.50 21.46 0.17
N ALA A 1099 34.38 20.90 1.00
CA ALA A 1099 34.61 19.46 1.07
C ALA A 1099 33.48 18.67 1.76
N PHE A 1100 32.83 19.22 2.79
CA PHE A 1100 31.88 18.46 3.61
C PHE A 1100 30.46 19.05 3.52
N THR A 1101 29.47 18.18 3.39
CA THR A 1101 28.03 18.52 3.50
C THR A 1101 27.71 18.99 4.92
N ARG A 1102 26.49 19.47 5.21
CA ARG A 1102 26.22 19.92 6.59
C ARG A 1102 26.24 18.75 7.60
N THR A 1103 25.68 17.61 7.24
CA THR A 1103 25.73 16.39 8.06
C THR A 1103 27.17 15.94 8.28
N ALA A 1104 27.97 15.84 7.21
CA ALA A 1104 29.38 15.47 7.30
C ALA A 1104 30.20 16.46 8.13
N GLN A 1105 29.94 17.77 8.01
CA GLN A 1105 30.58 18.78 8.87
C GLN A 1105 30.36 18.49 10.34
N ASP A 1106 29.16 18.06 10.75
CA ASP A 1106 28.80 17.87 12.15
C ASP A 1106 29.30 16.55 12.76
N LEU A 1107 29.73 15.59 11.93
CA LEU A 1107 30.55 14.44 12.35
C LEU A 1107 32.03 14.81 12.65
N ILE A 1108 32.52 15.96 12.15
CA ILE A 1108 33.90 16.39 12.40
C ILE A 1108 34.01 17.01 13.79
N ALA A 1109 34.78 16.35 14.65
CA ALA A 1109 34.97 16.70 16.05
C ALA A 1109 35.73 18.03 16.19
N LYS A 1110 35.13 18.99 16.91
CA LYS A 1110 35.75 20.30 17.18
C LYS A 1110 36.86 20.15 18.22
N THR A 1111 38.10 20.10 17.75
CA THR A 1111 39.28 19.55 18.45
C THR A 1111 40.16 20.67 19.01
N ILE A 1112 40.79 20.45 20.17
CA ILE A 1112 41.73 21.41 20.75
C ILE A 1112 43.10 21.23 20.07
N VAL A 1113 43.45 22.17 19.21
CA VAL A 1113 44.69 22.14 18.41
C VAL A 1113 45.82 22.80 19.20
N ASP A 1114 46.82 22.01 19.60
CA ASP A 1114 47.96 22.51 20.38
C ASP A 1114 48.88 23.39 19.52
N ASN A 1115 48.97 24.67 19.88
CA ASN A 1115 49.81 25.69 19.26
C ASN A 1115 50.85 26.25 20.25
N SER A 1116 51.05 25.57 21.37
CA SER A 1116 52.06 25.89 22.37
C SER A 1116 53.47 25.45 21.93
N ALA A 1117 54.49 25.83 22.69
CA ALA A 1117 55.87 25.36 22.49
C ALA A 1117 56.06 23.83 22.69
N ALA A 1118 55.01 23.08 23.05
CA ALA A 1118 55.05 21.62 23.16
C ALA A 1118 54.80 20.90 21.82
N SER A 1119 54.09 21.50 20.85
CA SER A 1119 53.86 20.94 19.50
C SER A 1119 54.89 21.43 18.47
N MET A 1120 55.72 22.41 18.83
CA MET A 1120 56.76 23.00 17.97
C MET A 1120 58.08 22.23 17.97
N LYS A 1121 58.15 21.10 18.68
CA LYS A 1121 59.30 20.20 18.73
C LYS A 1121 59.04 18.97 17.87
N ASP A 1122 60.08 18.30 17.42
CA ASP A 1122 59.96 16.90 17.01
C ASP A 1122 59.50 16.01 18.17
N ALA A 1123 58.92 14.85 17.86
CA ALA A 1123 58.40 13.91 18.86
C ALA A 1123 59.44 13.51 19.92
N ASP A 1124 60.71 13.42 19.54
CA ASP A 1124 61.82 13.04 20.41
C ASP A 1124 62.49 14.23 21.14
N ASN A 1125 62.14 15.48 20.80
CA ASN A 1125 62.72 16.73 21.32
C ASN A 1125 64.22 16.96 20.96
N ASN A 1126 64.69 16.46 19.82
CA ASN A 1126 66.07 16.63 19.34
C ASN A 1126 66.34 17.97 18.62
N LEU A 1127 65.33 18.77 18.27
CA LEU A 1127 65.50 20.04 17.56
C LEU A 1127 65.69 21.27 18.46
N GLU A 1128 66.49 22.24 17.96
CA GLU A 1128 66.50 23.61 18.45
C GLU A 1128 65.20 24.32 18.02
N VAL A 1129 64.20 24.22 18.88
CA VAL A 1129 62.82 24.66 18.70
C VAL A 1129 62.68 26.15 18.35
N SER A 1130 61.59 26.50 17.65
CA SER A 1130 60.94 27.79 17.93
C SER A 1130 60.03 27.67 19.16
N THR A 1131 60.31 28.44 20.21
CA THR A 1131 59.39 28.62 21.35
C THR A 1131 58.82 30.03 21.42
N SER A 1132 59.53 31.01 20.86
CA SER A 1132 59.23 32.44 20.95
C SER A 1132 58.06 32.89 20.05
N TYR A 1133 57.60 32.03 19.14
CA TYR A 1133 56.47 32.30 18.23
C TYR A 1133 55.24 31.41 18.49
N ALA A 1134 55.18 30.76 19.66
CA ALA A 1134 53.99 30.06 20.15
C ALA A 1134 52.76 30.98 20.19
N CYS A 1135 51.57 30.39 20.04
CA CYS A 1135 50.31 31.13 20.10
C CYS A 1135 49.21 30.31 20.80
N ASP A 1136 48.08 30.95 21.12
CA ASP A 1136 47.03 30.26 21.87
C ASP A 1136 46.48 29.05 21.08
N ASN A 1137 46.21 27.96 21.81
CA ASN A 1137 45.56 26.77 21.26
C ASN A 1137 44.20 27.15 20.65
N THR A 1138 43.90 26.58 19.49
CA THR A 1138 42.67 26.86 18.75
C THR A 1138 41.67 25.72 18.90
N LYS A 1139 40.38 25.95 18.59
CA LYS A 1139 39.36 24.91 18.66
C LYS A 1139 38.68 24.76 17.29
N ASP A 1140 39.27 23.91 16.46
CA ASP A 1140 39.07 23.87 15.01
C ASP A 1140 38.41 22.55 14.59
N LYS A 1141 37.78 22.50 13.40
CA LYS A 1141 37.30 21.24 12.79
C LYS A 1141 38.33 20.67 11.80
N ILE A 1142 38.97 21.54 11.02
CA ILE A 1142 40.08 21.17 10.12
C ILE A 1142 41.34 21.93 10.53
N PHE A 1143 42.51 21.28 10.51
CA PHE A 1143 43.79 21.88 10.86
C PHE A 1143 44.95 21.31 10.03
N LEU A 1144 46.16 21.83 10.23
CA LEU A 1144 47.41 21.24 9.74
C LEU A 1144 48.13 20.54 10.89
N LEU A 1145 48.89 19.48 10.60
CA LEU A 1145 49.75 18.86 11.62
C LEU A 1145 50.83 19.82 12.14
N SER A 1146 51.25 19.59 13.37
CA SER A 1146 52.46 20.17 13.94
C SER A 1146 53.70 19.37 13.55
N GLU A 1147 54.89 19.96 13.75
CA GLU A 1147 56.17 19.25 13.63
C GLU A 1147 56.23 18.02 14.54
N LYS A 1148 55.66 18.10 15.75
CA LYS A 1148 55.54 16.95 16.64
C LYS A 1148 54.73 15.84 16.00
N GLU A 1149 53.52 16.14 15.54
CA GLU A 1149 52.61 15.15 14.96
C GLU A 1149 53.16 14.51 13.68
N ALA A 1150 53.80 15.30 12.80
CA ALA A 1150 54.43 14.80 11.57
C ALA A 1150 55.68 13.92 11.84
N THR A 1151 56.23 13.96 13.06
CA THR A 1151 57.41 13.17 13.46
C THR A 1151 57.11 12.09 14.50
N THR A 1152 55.85 11.98 14.96
CA THR A 1152 55.40 10.92 15.89
C THR A 1152 55.43 9.55 15.20
N VAL A 1153 56.39 8.70 15.58
CA VAL A 1153 56.51 7.33 15.05
C VAL A 1153 55.27 6.47 15.34
N ALA A 1154 54.58 6.71 16.46
CA ALA A 1154 53.32 6.04 16.80
C ALA A 1154 52.19 6.32 15.80
N TYR A 1155 52.30 7.35 14.93
CA TYR A 1155 51.36 7.65 13.86
C TYR A 1155 51.73 6.98 12.52
N GLY A 1156 52.67 6.03 12.56
CA GLY A 1156 53.22 5.38 11.37
C GLY A 1156 54.16 6.27 10.56
N PHE A 1157 54.66 7.36 11.15
CA PHE A 1157 55.71 8.18 10.54
C PHE A 1157 57.12 7.67 10.88
N THR A 1158 58.10 8.11 10.09
CA THR A 1158 59.53 7.90 10.36
C THR A 1158 60.10 9.01 11.25
N THR A 1159 61.33 8.88 11.74
CA THR A 1159 62.03 9.96 12.48
C THR A 1159 62.13 11.25 11.66
N TYR A 1160 62.32 12.40 12.32
CA TYR A 1160 62.27 13.73 11.67
C TYR A 1160 63.31 13.92 10.54
N ASP A 1161 64.43 13.22 10.61
CA ASP A 1161 65.56 13.25 9.69
C ASP A 1161 65.45 12.23 8.53
N ALA A 1162 64.55 11.26 8.64
CA ALA A 1162 64.34 10.24 7.62
C ALA A 1162 63.72 10.85 6.36
N HIS A 1163 64.28 10.46 5.21
CA HIS A 1163 63.94 10.96 3.88
C HIS A 1163 64.27 9.88 2.83
N GLY A 1164 63.63 9.95 1.67
CA GLY A 1164 63.81 9.02 0.55
C GLY A 1164 62.53 8.29 0.14
N THR A 1165 62.61 7.52 -0.93
CA THR A 1165 61.43 6.88 -1.54
C THR A 1165 60.79 5.86 -0.58
N GLY A 1166 59.45 5.87 -0.53
CA GLY A 1166 58.69 5.05 0.41
C GLY A 1166 58.57 5.64 1.82
N ASN A 1167 59.00 6.88 2.07
CA ASN A 1167 58.71 7.55 3.34
C ASN A 1167 57.21 7.87 3.48
N SER A 1168 56.59 7.31 4.51
CA SER A 1168 55.23 7.55 5.04
C SER A 1168 54.68 9.00 5.02
N ARG A 1169 55.58 10.00 5.04
CA ARG A 1169 55.28 11.44 5.00
C ARG A 1169 55.12 12.02 3.58
N ILE A 1170 55.55 11.31 2.54
CA ILE A 1170 55.42 11.75 1.16
C ILE A 1170 53.93 11.88 0.81
N ARG A 1171 53.58 12.94 0.08
CA ARG A 1171 52.23 13.22 -0.40
C ARG A 1171 52.29 13.58 -1.87
N VAL A 1172 51.43 12.97 -2.68
CA VAL A 1172 51.37 13.28 -4.11
C VAL A 1172 50.34 14.39 -4.31
N THR A 1173 50.66 15.35 -5.17
CA THR A 1173 49.72 16.39 -5.59
C THR A 1173 48.57 15.81 -6.40
N THR A 1174 47.33 16.21 -6.09
CA THR A 1174 46.20 15.97 -6.98
C THR A 1174 46.38 16.74 -8.30
N ASP A 1175 45.66 16.37 -9.35
CA ASP A 1175 45.72 17.13 -10.61
C ASP A 1175 45.18 18.56 -10.42
N TYR A 1176 44.15 18.72 -9.59
CA TYR A 1176 43.67 20.03 -9.16
C TYR A 1176 44.74 20.83 -8.39
N ALA A 1177 45.51 20.19 -7.50
CA ALA A 1177 46.58 20.87 -6.77
C ALA A 1177 47.70 21.34 -7.71
N LYS A 1178 48.11 20.52 -8.70
CA LYS A 1178 49.09 20.93 -9.73
C LYS A 1178 48.60 22.11 -10.55
N ALA A 1179 47.31 22.13 -10.90
CA ALA A 1179 46.68 23.26 -11.60
C ALA A 1179 46.60 24.50 -10.70
N ASN A 1180 46.28 24.32 -9.42
CA ASN A 1180 46.27 25.37 -8.41
C ASN A 1180 47.64 25.51 -7.72
N HIS A 1181 48.68 25.68 -8.52
CA HIS A 1181 50.05 26.08 -8.16
C HIS A 1181 50.87 25.22 -7.18
N ALA A 1182 50.40 24.09 -6.68
CA ALA A 1182 51.19 23.24 -5.77
C ALA A 1182 52.44 22.65 -6.45
N TYR A 1183 53.54 22.57 -5.71
CA TYR A 1183 54.79 21.94 -6.16
C TYR A 1183 54.70 20.40 -6.10
N GLN A 1184 55.34 19.73 -7.06
CA GLN A 1184 55.53 18.28 -7.16
C GLN A 1184 56.92 17.99 -7.74
N ASP A 1185 57.69 17.07 -7.15
CA ASP A 1185 58.86 16.54 -7.85
C ASP A 1185 58.40 15.65 -9.01
N THR A 1186 59.00 15.88 -10.18
CA THR A 1186 58.78 15.12 -11.42
C THR A 1186 60.05 14.43 -11.89
N THR A 1187 61.15 14.54 -11.14
CA THR A 1187 62.47 14.00 -11.49
C THR A 1187 62.72 12.62 -10.88
N THR A 1188 62.19 12.35 -9.68
CA THR A 1188 62.37 11.09 -8.96
C THR A 1188 61.05 10.35 -8.78
N ALA A 1189 60.96 9.13 -9.32
CA ALA A 1189 59.76 8.31 -9.18
C ALA A 1189 59.50 7.94 -7.70
N GLY A 1190 58.31 8.26 -7.20
CA GLY A 1190 57.91 8.02 -5.80
C GLY A 1190 58.24 9.16 -4.83
N TYR A 1191 58.64 10.34 -5.32
CA TYR A 1191 58.62 11.59 -4.56
C TYR A 1191 57.30 12.36 -4.76
N GLY A 1192 57.03 13.28 -3.84
CA GLY A 1192 55.77 14.00 -3.69
C GLY A 1192 55.88 15.51 -3.94
N GLY A 1193 54.97 16.26 -3.33
CA GLY A 1193 55.00 17.72 -3.26
C GLY A 1193 55.68 18.27 -2.01
N TYR A 1194 55.29 19.47 -1.62
CA TYR A 1194 55.83 20.17 -0.45
C TYR A 1194 54.68 20.66 0.42
N TRP A 1195 54.43 20.01 1.56
CA TRP A 1195 53.27 20.37 2.39
C TRP A 1195 53.63 21.06 3.71
N VAL A 1196 52.84 22.08 4.05
CA VAL A 1196 53.12 23.00 5.16
C VAL A 1196 52.51 22.53 6.50
N LEU A 1197 53.26 22.71 7.58
CA LEU A 1197 52.86 22.39 8.95
C LEU A 1197 52.42 23.65 9.70
N ARG A 1198 51.66 23.51 10.80
CA ARG A 1198 51.24 24.68 11.60
C ARG A 1198 52.38 25.31 12.41
N SER A 1199 53.45 24.55 12.72
CA SER A 1199 54.55 24.98 13.59
C SER A 1199 55.44 26.08 12.97
N PRO A 1200 55.88 27.10 13.75
CA PRO A 1200 56.98 28.02 13.42
C PRO A 1200 58.35 27.31 13.36
N TYR A 1201 59.21 27.71 12.41
CA TYR A 1201 60.44 26.96 12.09
C TYR A 1201 61.57 27.01 13.14
N TYR A 1202 62.09 28.19 13.50
CA TYR A 1202 63.10 28.32 14.58
C TYR A 1202 63.09 29.72 15.20
N ASP A 1203 63.57 29.82 16.44
CA ASP A 1203 63.64 31.10 17.16
C ASP A 1203 64.66 32.05 16.51
N GLY A 1204 64.14 33.11 15.90
CA GLY A 1204 64.87 34.03 15.01
C GLY A 1204 64.12 34.34 13.72
N THR A 1205 63.27 33.43 13.21
CA THR A 1205 62.47 33.65 11.99
C THR A 1205 60.96 33.77 12.24
N ARG A 1206 60.51 34.96 12.66
CA ARG A 1206 59.08 35.35 12.85
C ARG A 1206 58.18 35.32 11.59
N ARG A 1207 58.69 34.72 10.50
CA ARG A 1207 58.15 34.73 9.14
C ARG A 1207 58.18 33.35 8.46
N SER A 1208 58.52 32.30 9.20
CA SER A 1208 58.64 30.94 8.65
C SER A 1208 57.88 29.91 9.44
N ALA A 1209 57.22 28.99 8.72
CA ALA A 1209 56.61 27.78 9.25
C ALA A 1209 57.38 26.55 8.76
N CYS A 1210 57.28 25.45 9.50
CA CYS A 1210 57.86 24.15 9.13
C CYS A 1210 57.09 23.56 7.94
N LEU A 1211 57.76 22.70 7.17
CA LEU A 1211 57.16 21.97 6.06
C LEU A 1211 57.84 20.62 5.87
N VAL A 1212 57.21 19.75 5.10
CA VAL A 1212 57.74 18.43 4.72
C VAL A 1212 58.17 18.47 3.26
N LEU A 1213 59.38 17.97 2.96
CA LEU A 1213 59.90 17.91 1.59
C LEU A 1213 59.28 16.76 0.77
N TYR A 1214 59.49 16.79 -0.55
CA TYR A 1214 59.04 15.78 -1.52
C TYR A 1214 59.52 14.35 -1.22
N ASP A 1215 60.56 14.19 -0.41
CA ASP A 1215 61.17 12.92 0.02
C ASP A 1215 60.78 12.54 1.47
N GLY A 1216 59.89 13.32 2.09
CA GLY A 1216 59.44 13.16 3.46
C GLY A 1216 60.39 13.70 4.52
N TYR A 1217 61.42 14.49 4.19
CA TYR A 1217 62.23 15.18 5.20
C TYR A 1217 61.41 16.27 5.92
N ALA A 1218 61.28 16.19 7.25
CA ALA A 1218 60.44 17.13 8.03
C ALA A 1218 61.22 18.30 8.66
N LYS A 1219 62.56 18.31 8.54
CA LYS A 1219 63.45 19.25 9.26
C LYS A 1219 63.73 20.52 8.46
N THR A 1220 62.70 21.21 8.01
CA THR A 1220 62.85 22.39 7.16
C THR A 1220 61.68 23.36 7.32
N GLY A 1221 61.85 24.60 6.87
CA GLY A 1221 60.81 25.61 6.89
C GLY A 1221 61.07 26.74 5.91
N SER A 1222 59.98 27.34 5.44
CA SER A 1222 59.98 28.36 4.38
C SER A 1222 59.24 29.62 4.81
N SER A 1223 59.30 30.66 4.00
CA SER A 1223 58.49 31.87 4.15
C SER A 1223 57.01 31.52 4.11
N VAL A 1224 56.23 31.99 5.09
CA VAL A 1224 54.76 31.82 5.13
C VAL A 1224 54.01 32.55 4.01
N ALA A 1225 54.70 33.50 3.37
CA ALA A 1225 54.23 34.30 2.24
C ALA A 1225 54.85 33.82 0.90
N TYR A 1226 55.21 32.55 0.81
CA TYR A 1226 55.63 31.90 -0.42
C TYR A 1226 54.58 30.87 -0.82
N GLU A 1227 54.27 30.81 -2.11
CA GLU A 1227 53.19 30.03 -2.71
C GLU A 1227 53.69 28.62 -3.08
N SER A 1228 52.84 27.77 -3.66
CA SER A 1228 53.14 26.39 -4.07
C SER A 1228 53.37 25.37 -2.95
N TRP A 1229 53.01 25.68 -1.70
CA TRP A 1229 53.10 24.73 -0.59
C TRP A 1229 51.75 24.04 -0.38
N GLY A 1230 51.70 22.76 -0.73
CA GLY A 1230 50.51 21.92 -0.68
C GLY A 1230 49.85 21.88 0.70
N VAL A 1231 48.52 21.87 0.67
CA VAL A 1231 47.66 21.73 1.84
C VAL A 1231 47.31 20.24 2.00
N VAL A 1232 47.82 19.65 3.09
CA VAL A 1232 47.48 18.30 3.53
C VAL A 1232 46.67 18.45 4.82
N PRO A 1233 45.34 18.56 4.73
CA PRO A 1233 44.50 18.80 5.89
C PRO A 1233 44.46 17.59 6.81
N ALA A 1234 44.33 17.88 8.10
CA ALA A 1234 44.01 16.95 9.16
C ALA A 1234 42.67 17.33 9.82
N LEU A 1235 41.95 16.34 10.33
CA LEU A 1235 40.72 16.51 11.09
C LEU A 1235 40.58 15.40 12.12
N CYS A 1236 39.63 15.54 13.04
CA CYS A 1236 39.24 14.44 13.91
C CYS A 1236 37.78 14.06 13.72
N ILE A 1237 37.50 12.77 13.85
CA ILE A 1237 36.14 12.22 14.05
C ILE A 1237 36.09 11.53 15.42
N SER A 1238 34.89 11.15 15.86
CA SER A 1238 34.71 10.25 17.00
C SER A 1238 35.47 8.93 16.78
N ALA A 1239 35.99 8.33 17.85
CA ALA A 1239 36.53 6.96 17.84
C ALA A 1239 35.59 5.91 18.43
N GLN A 1240 34.46 6.35 19.02
CA GLN A 1240 33.21 5.61 18.87
C GLN A 1240 32.83 5.75 17.39
#